data_AF-F2PPK9-F1
#
_entry.id   AF-F2PPK9-F1
#
_cell.length_a   1.000
_cell.length_b   1.000
_cell.length_c   1.000
_cell.angle_alpha   90.00
_cell.angle_beta   90.00
_cell.angle_gamma   90.00
#
_symmetry.space_group_name_H-M   'P 1'
#
loop_
_entity.id
_entity.type
_entity.pdbx_description
1 polymer ?
#
loop_
_entity_poly.entity_id
_entity_poly.type
_entity_poly.pdbx_seq_one_letter_code
_entity_poly.pdbx_strand_id
1 'polypeptide(L)'
;MFRILESQAPARQTATDTINTLSSRLQSSTLLEDRRAAILGLRSFAKEYPASVASEALRPLITSLRNDVEDVDTIKLVLETLLMLFSPEENSPEASDELALWLADEFTQASNGQRQDNITILLDLLDTKEFYSRLYSLQLISQISAARPERTQECILTAPLGISRIAAVLGDSREPARNEALLLLIALTVSSAELQKVVAFENAFERIFSLIEAEGSLKHGSKTLEDCLALLANLLQLNPSNQSFFRETGCVRKLVLLLEDAMKDRKPDEEFPVWMLEQRNKNIWGILAIIQLFLVKRGISTPVNQMAFWQSGTMQQLLRAAFNEEFDVSLKSKALLAASDLICSNATLQEKFSDMEVTITSTSVDQKLVNGNAPARTVEKLNVLEALLRLTLQQGPIDMLDARLASCDCIQAFFTNHSGIKLHFLNRAISGHTGGGDEIPNILSILIRPLDFDTTKDPYQLWLASVLLFHLIYEDPEAKAAAMKVTEGDAESGEEVVTCVQAIAGNLITGIQRDDDERISVGYLTLLCGWLFEDPDVVNDFLGEGSSIQSLIQEAKQEGSPDSLLPGLCAVLLGIIYEFSTKDSPIPRSTLHQLLISRLGREQYIDKITKLREHPLVRDFEVLPQTVQGQHDSGLPDIFFKKTFVDFLKDNFSRLIRAIDRDPGMEVPVLANGIPKGISRELVDNLRAQAEERAQAIQNLESEMLDLQRKLDQEHMDHKRTKDSSNHELHRLNQANESMKKTHQAELSRLEEQHTLAKSELVRNHGEQLHALDNQLKQTTSEHERRTTELSDMHESEVTELKQMVQKLEASLEKANKDHILDLQTAHEEYSTNLSNLEAKNRRAEEKARQAEEHNKTLEKSLREARERAEKLQKASEESEAARKSAQNELEDLLIVFSDLEAKRKADKKRLEALGEEVSDMDEDEDEDEDDEDDEEEDEGDAE
;
A
#
# COMPACT_ATOMS: atom_id res chain seq x y z
N MET A 1 -105.87 -9.90 -8.44
CA MET A 1 -105.71 -8.43 -8.38
C MET A 1 -104.53 -7.96 -7.49
N PHE A 2 -103.89 -8.84 -6.69
CA PHE A 2 -102.78 -8.47 -5.79
C PHE A 2 -101.34 -8.65 -6.35
N ARG A 3 -101.17 -9.05 -7.62
CA ARG A 3 -99.84 -9.18 -8.27
C ARG A 3 -99.47 -8.02 -9.22
N ILE A 4 -100.32 -7.01 -9.33
CA ILE A 4 -100.12 -5.87 -10.25
C ILE A 4 -99.64 -4.60 -9.49
N LEU A 5 -99.58 -4.64 -8.16
CA LEU A 5 -99.16 -3.51 -7.33
C LEU A 5 -97.70 -3.61 -6.83
N GLU A 6 -97.01 -4.73 -7.02
CA GLU A 6 -95.55 -4.83 -6.73
C GLU A 6 -94.68 -4.37 -7.90
N SER A 7 -95.24 -4.19 -9.10
CA SER A 7 -94.51 -3.72 -10.29
C SER A 7 -94.45 -2.20 -10.44
N GLN A 8 -94.83 -1.44 -9.41
CA GLN A 8 -94.77 0.04 -9.37
C GLN A 8 -94.01 0.58 -8.15
N ALA A 9 -93.31 -0.27 -7.39
CA ALA A 9 -92.30 0.23 -6.47
C ALA A 9 -91.04 0.58 -7.29
N PRO A 10 -90.47 1.80 -7.17
CA PRO A 10 -89.18 2.08 -7.81
C PRO A 10 -88.16 1.04 -7.35
N ALA A 11 -87.34 0.54 -8.27
CA ALA A 11 -86.28 -0.41 -7.97
C ALA A 11 -85.45 0.15 -6.79
N ARG A 12 -85.13 -0.70 -5.79
CA ARG A 12 -84.24 -0.29 -4.70
C ARG A 12 -82.91 0.14 -5.33
N GLN A 13 -82.61 1.43 -5.25
CA GLN A 13 -81.38 1.98 -5.80
C GLN A 13 -80.20 1.35 -5.08
N THR A 14 -79.26 0.77 -5.82
CA THR A 14 -78.06 0.18 -5.21
C THR A 14 -77.13 1.28 -4.72
N ALA A 15 -76.22 0.95 -3.81
CA ALA A 15 -75.20 1.90 -3.34
C ALA A 15 -74.38 2.44 -4.54
N THR A 16 -73.96 1.55 -5.44
CA THR A 16 -73.22 1.91 -6.67
C THR A 16 -74.01 2.85 -7.59
N ASP A 17 -75.30 2.61 -7.84
CA ASP A 17 -76.14 3.51 -8.67
C ASP A 17 -76.26 4.91 -8.04
N THR A 18 -76.30 4.96 -6.71
CA THR A 18 -76.37 6.22 -5.95
C THR A 18 -75.05 6.97 -6.06
N ILE A 19 -73.91 6.28 -5.88
CA ILE A 19 -72.56 6.84 -6.03
C ILE A 19 -72.36 7.41 -7.44
N ASN A 20 -72.77 6.68 -8.49
CA ASN A 20 -72.67 7.14 -9.89
C ASN A 20 -73.48 8.41 -10.15
N THR A 21 -74.69 8.49 -9.57
CA THR A 21 -75.55 9.67 -9.67
C THR A 21 -74.93 10.87 -8.97
N LEU A 22 -74.36 10.66 -7.78
CA LEU A 22 -73.70 11.71 -7.01
C LEU A 22 -72.41 12.19 -7.70
N SER A 23 -71.59 11.28 -8.23
CA SER A 23 -70.40 11.62 -9.01
C SER A 23 -70.76 12.43 -10.27
N SER A 24 -71.77 12.00 -11.01
CA SER A 24 -72.27 12.72 -12.19
C SER A 24 -72.77 14.13 -11.83
N ARG A 25 -73.45 14.28 -10.70
CA ARG A 25 -73.90 15.60 -10.19
C ARG A 25 -72.71 16.48 -9.79
N LEU A 26 -71.68 15.92 -9.18
CA LEU A 26 -70.46 16.65 -8.83
C LEU A 26 -69.75 17.19 -10.09
N GLN A 27 -69.67 16.39 -11.16
CA GLN A 27 -69.05 16.82 -12.42
C GLN A 27 -69.87 17.84 -13.21
N SER A 28 -71.20 17.68 -13.25
CA SER A 28 -72.07 18.43 -14.17
C SER A 28 -72.75 19.66 -13.56
N SER A 29 -72.83 19.76 -12.23
CA SER A 29 -73.55 20.87 -11.59
C SER A 29 -72.75 22.17 -11.58
N THR A 30 -73.42 23.25 -12.01
CA THR A 30 -72.87 24.61 -11.98
C THR A 30 -73.05 25.30 -10.63
N LEU A 31 -74.07 24.90 -9.84
CA LEU A 31 -74.32 25.47 -8.51
C LEU A 31 -73.42 24.83 -7.44
N LEU A 32 -72.75 25.66 -6.64
CA LEU A 32 -71.85 25.23 -5.56
C LEU A 32 -72.60 24.39 -4.52
N GLU A 33 -73.82 24.78 -4.15
CA GLU A 33 -74.65 24.04 -3.17
C GLU A 33 -74.96 22.62 -3.62
N ASP A 34 -75.21 22.43 -4.92
CA ASP A 34 -75.48 21.13 -5.51
C ASP A 34 -74.23 20.24 -5.54
N ARG A 35 -73.06 20.81 -5.84
CA ARG A 35 -71.77 20.11 -5.76
C ARG A 35 -71.45 19.72 -4.32
N ARG A 36 -71.62 20.65 -3.36
CA ARG A 36 -71.41 20.39 -1.94
C ARG A 36 -72.34 19.28 -1.42
N ALA A 37 -73.61 19.30 -1.81
CA ALA A 37 -74.56 18.24 -1.47
C ALA A 37 -74.16 16.88 -2.07
N ALA A 38 -73.63 16.85 -3.29
CA ALA A 38 -73.11 15.63 -3.91
C ALA A 38 -71.90 15.08 -3.14
N ILE A 39 -70.94 15.94 -2.76
CA ILE A 39 -69.76 15.56 -1.96
C ILE A 39 -70.19 15.01 -0.59
N LEU A 40 -71.15 15.66 0.09
CA LEU A 40 -71.69 15.15 1.36
C LEU A 40 -72.31 13.75 1.22
N GLY A 41 -73.01 13.50 0.11
CA GLY A 41 -73.52 12.16 -0.20
C GLY A 41 -72.38 11.16 -0.40
N LEU A 42 -71.38 11.49 -1.22
CA LEU A 42 -70.21 10.62 -1.47
C LEU A 42 -69.45 10.31 -0.17
N ARG A 43 -69.28 11.30 0.70
CA ARG A 43 -68.66 11.16 2.03
C ARG A 43 -69.34 10.08 2.88
N SER A 44 -70.68 9.98 2.84
CA SER A 44 -71.39 8.95 3.60
C SER A 44 -71.15 7.52 3.11
N PHE A 45 -70.69 7.34 1.86
CA PHE A 45 -70.34 6.03 1.30
C PHE A 45 -68.84 5.72 1.35
N ALA A 46 -67.98 6.72 1.58
CA ALA A 46 -66.53 6.59 1.43
C ALA A 46 -65.88 5.51 2.31
N LYS A 47 -66.43 5.23 3.50
CA LYS A 47 -65.89 4.19 4.39
C LYS A 47 -66.46 2.79 4.15
N GLU A 48 -67.75 2.71 3.82
CA GLU A 48 -68.47 1.45 3.64
C GLU A 48 -68.26 0.86 2.23
N TYR A 49 -68.19 1.72 1.21
CA TYR A 49 -68.02 1.38 -0.21
C TYR A 49 -66.84 2.14 -0.84
N PRO A 50 -65.62 2.02 -0.26
CA PRO A 50 -64.46 2.81 -0.65
C PRO A 50 -64.01 2.58 -2.10
N ALA A 51 -64.05 1.34 -2.61
CA ALA A 51 -63.62 1.05 -3.98
C ALA A 51 -64.61 1.60 -5.02
N SER A 52 -65.91 1.48 -4.74
CA SER A 52 -66.97 2.05 -5.57
C SER A 52 -66.87 3.58 -5.65
N VAL A 53 -66.66 4.25 -4.51
CA VAL A 53 -66.48 5.72 -4.46
C VAL A 53 -65.17 6.14 -5.15
N ALA A 54 -64.08 5.40 -4.94
CA ALA A 54 -62.79 5.68 -5.55
C ALA A 54 -62.85 5.58 -7.09
N SER A 55 -63.42 4.49 -7.62
CA SER A 55 -63.56 4.27 -9.07
C SER A 55 -64.36 5.38 -9.76
N GLU A 56 -65.46 5.81 -9.13
CA GLU A 56 -66.46 6.64 -9.81
C GLU A 56 -66.30 8.14 -9.51
N ALA A 57 -65.79 8.51 -8.33
CA ALA A 57 -65.81 9.88 -7.84
C ALA A 57 -64.43 10.48 -7.51
N LEU A 58 -63.33 9.72 -7.54
CA LEU A 58 -62.00 10.25 -7.16
C LEU A 58 -61.57 11.45 -8.02
N ARG A 59 -61.60 11.32 -9.35
CA ARG A 59 -61.19 12.42 -10.26
C ARG A 59 -62.08 13.67 -10.12
N PRO A 60 -63.42 13.55 -10.01
CA PRO A 60 -64.30 14.68 -9.67
C PRO A 60 -63.97 15.34 -8.33
N LEU A 61 -63.68 14.55 -7.29
CA LEU A 61 -63.28 15.06 -5.98
C LEU A 61 -61.97 15.85 -6.08
N ILE A 62 -60.94 15.31 -6.74
CA ILE A 62 -59.66 16.01 -6.98
C ILE A 62 -59.88 17.29 -7.78
N THR A 63 -60.73 17.25 -8.82
CA THR A 63 -61.05 18.43 -9.64
C THR A 63 -61.73 19.52 -8.81
N SER A 64 -62.56 19.13 -7.84
CA SER A 64 -63.24 20.07 -6.93
C SER A 64 -62.25 20.79 -6.00
N LEU A 65 -61.13 20.16 -5.63
CA LEU A 65 -60.07 20.84 -4.85
C LEU A 65 -59.50 22.06 -5.59
N ARG A 66 -59.49 22.04 -6.92
CA ARG A 66 -59.03 23.15 -7.76
C ARG A 66 -60.13 24.16 -8.05
N ASN A 67 -61.31 23.68 -8.43
CA ASN A 67 -62.38 24.54 -8.93
C ASN A 67 -63.14 25.27 -7.82
N ASP A 68 -63.22 24.66 -6.63
CA ASP A 68 -63.99 25.17 -5.49
C ASP A 68 -63.07 25.68 -4.36
N VAL A 69 -61.81 26.01 -4.67
CA VAL A 69 -60.77 26.39 -3.68
C VAL A 69 -61.13 27.61 -2.81
N GLU A 70 -61.96 28.52 -3.32
CA GLU A 70 -62.42 29.70 -2.60
C GLU A 70 -63.42 29.36 -1.47
N ASP A 71 -64.04 28.19 -1.53
CA ASP A 71 -65.07 27.76 -0.57
C ASP A 71 -64.53 26.73 0.42
N VAL A 72 -64.15 27.23 1.60
CA VAL A 72 -63.51 26.46 2.67
C VAL A 72 -64.35 25.25 3.12
N ASP A 73 -65.67 25.40 3.20
CA ASP A 73 -66.58 24.34 3.63
C ASP A 73 -66.59 23.17 2.63
N THR A 74 -66.62 23.46 1.33
CA THR A 74 -66.58 22.41 0.29
C THR A 74 -65.21 21.75 0.27
N ILE A 75 -64.12 22.51 0.32
CA ILE A 75 -62.76 21.95 0.35
C ILE A 75 -62.55 21.02 1.54
N LYS A 76 -63.00 21.44 2.72
CA LYS A 76 -62.96 20.61 3.92
C LYS A 76 -63.68 19.26 3.69
N LEU A 77 -64.89 19.30 3.13
CA LEU A 77 -65.66 18.08 2.86
C LEU A 77 -65.01 17.17 1.83
N VAL A 78 -64.40 17.74 0.79
CA VAL A 78 -63.66 16.96 -0.22
C VAL A 78 -62.46 16.28 0.43
N LEU A 79 -61.65 17.02 1.19
CA LEU A 79 -60.46 16.48 1.87
C LEU A 79 -60.83 15.39 2.88
N GLU A 80 -61.89 15.59 3.67
CA GLU A 80 -62.41 14.55 4.59
C GLU A 80 -62.84 13.29 3.81
N THR A 81 -63.52 13.45 2.68
CA THR A 81 -63.96 12.32 1.85
C THR A 81 -62.76 11.55 1.31
N LEU A 82 -61.74 12.25 0.81
CA LEU A 82 -60.51 11.64 0.31
C LEU A 82 -59.75 10.90 1.42
N LEU A 83 -59.62 11.49 2.60
CA LEU A 83 -59.00 10.84 3.76
C LEU A 83 -59.76 9.58 4.18
N MET A 84 -61.10 9.59 4.13
CA MET A 84 -61.91 8.40 4.41
C MET A 84 -61.66 7.26 3.43
N LEU A 85 -61.35 7.55 2.16
CA LEU A 85 -61.00 6.52 1.17
C LEU A 85 -59.66 5.84 1.48
N PHE A 86 -58.69 6.57 2.05
CA PHE A 86 -57.42 6.02 2.53
C PHE A 86 -57.55 5.28 3.88
N SER A 87 -58.68 5.42 4.57
CA SER A 87 -58.94 4.78 5.87
C SER A 87 -60.36 4.18 5.92
N PRO A 88 -60.62 3.14 5.12
CA PRO A 88 -61.93 2.48 5.05
C PRO A 88 -62.26 1.74 6.36
N GLU A 89 -63.52 1.33 6.53
CA GLU A 89 -63.89 0.47 7.65
C GLU A 89 -63.32 -0.95 7.50
N GLU A 90 -62.78 -1.51 8.59
CA GLU A 90 -62.20 -2.87 8.60
C GLU A 90 -63.18 -3.96 8.14
N ASN A 91 -64.49 -3.74 8.32
CA ASN A 91 -65.55 -4.67 7.93
C ASN A 91 -66.08 -4.43 6.50
N SER A 92 -65.56 -3.45 5.77
CA SER A 92 -66.01 -3.19 4.40
C SER A 92 -65.55 -4.31 3.47
N PRO A 93 -66.45 -4.89 2.66
CA PRO A 93 -66.08 -5.91 1.67
C PRO A 93 -65.24 -5.35 0.51
N GLU A 94 -65.16 -4.03 0.38
CA GLU A 94 -64.39 -3.33 -0.67
C GLU A 94 -63.04 -2.79 -0.18
N ALA A 95 -62.74 -2.89 1.12
CA ALA A 95 -61.46 -2.47 1.67
C ALA A 95 -60.34 -3.41 1.19
N SER A 96 -59.25 -2.85 0.65
CA SER A 96 -58.07 -3.58 0.20
C SER A 96 -56.83 -2.69 0.31
N ASP A 97 -55.68 -3.28 0.61
CA ASP A 97 -54.39 -2.57 0.60
C ASP A 97 -54.04 -2.04 -0.80
N GLU A 98 -54.53 -2.70 -1.85
CA GLU A 98 -54.37 -2.26 -3.24
C GLU A 98 -55.12 -0.94 -3.52
N LEU A 99 -56.17 -0.65 -2.76
CA LEU A 99 -56.94 0.58 -2.93
C LEU A 99 -56.09 1.80 -2.59
N ALA A 100 -55.37 1.78 -1.47
CA ALA A 100 -54.50 2.89 -1.07
C ALA A 100 -53.41 3.15 -2.12
N LEU A 101 -52.86 2.09 -2.71
CA LEU A 101 -51.90 2.17 -3.81
C LEU A 101 -52.51 2.83 -5.06
N TRP A 102 -53.72 2.41 -5.44
CA TRP A 102 -54.43 2.97 -6.59
C TRP A 102 -54.80 4.44 -6.39
N LEU A 103 -55.31 4.79 -5.20
CA LEU A 103 -55.59 6.18 -4.82
C LEU A 103 -54.32 7.03 -4.91
N ALA A 104 -53.21 6.56 -4.32
CA ALA A 104 -51.93 7.26 -4.36
C ALA A 104 -51.38 7.40 -5.79
N ASP A 105 -51.57 6.40 -6.64
CA ASP A 105 -51.20 6.46 -8.04
C ASP A 105 -51.96 7.58 -8.78
N GLU A 106 -53.25 7.77 -8.55
CA GLU A 106 -53.99 8.88 -9.19
C GLU A 106 -53.53 10.28 -8.71
N PHE A 107 -52.96 10.39 -7.51
CA PHE A 107 -52.31 11.63 -7.05
C PHE A 107 -50.89 11.83 -7.59
N THR A 108 -50.18 10.75 -7.94
CA THR A 108 -48.75 10.78 -8.32
C THR A 108 -48.48 10.50 -9.81
N GLN A 109 -49.46 10.00 -10.57
CA GLN A 109 -49.30 9.69 -12.00
C GLN A 109 -49.12 10.96 -12.83
N ALA A 110 -48.01 11.01 -13.57
CA ALA A 110 -47.83 11.94 -14.69
C ALA A 110 -48.57 11.38 -15.91
N SER A 111 -49.81 11.82 -16.16
CA SER A 111 -50.50 11.43 -17.40
C SER A 111 -49.74 11.99 -18.62
N ASN A 112 -49.45 11.11 -19.58
CA ASN A 112 -48.72 11.36 -20.83
C ASN A 112 -48.99 12.77 -21.42
N GLY A 113 -48.08 13.72 -21.20
CA GLY A 113 -48.03 15.01 -21.89
C GLY A 113 -48.88 16.14 -21.31
N GLN A 114 -49.70 15.92 -20.28
CA GLN A 114 -50.39 16.98 -19.52
C GLN A 114 -50.22 16.70 -18.02
N ARG A 115 -49.30 17.44 -17.38
CA ARG A 115 -49.09 17.41 -15.93
C ARG A 115 -50.36 17.90 -15.22
N GLN A 116 -51.20 16.98 -14.75
CA GLN A 116 -52.08 17.25 -13.62
C GLN A 116 -51.26 16.99 -12.36
N ASP A 117 -50.56 18.01 -11.88
CA ASP A 117 -49.79 17.93 -10.64
C ASP A 117 -50.75 17.93 -9.43
N ASN A 118 -51.46 16.83 -9.21
CA ASN A 118 -52.49 16.70 -8.18
C ASN A 118 -51.92 16.89 -6.77
N ILE A 119 -50.66 16.48 -6.54
CA ILE A 119 -49.92 16.80 -5.32
C ILE A 119 -49.69 18.32 -5.17
N THR A 120 -49.41 19.04 -6.25
CA THR A 120 -49.23 20.50 -6.19
C THR A 120 -50.50 21.21 -5.72
N ILE A 121 -51.69 20.71 -6.06
CA ILE A 121 -52.97 21.24 -5.53
C ILE A 121 -53.00 21.12 -4.00
N LEU A 122 -52.58 19.98 -3.45
CA LEU A 122 -52.53 19.79 -1.99
C LEU A 122 -51.48 20.70 -1.34
N LEU A 123 -50.36 20.94 -2.01
CA LEU A 123 -49.33 21.86 -1.55
C LEU A 123 -49.80 23.32 -1.60
N ASP A 124 -50.54 23.73 -2.63
CA ASP A 124 -51.13 25.07 -2.74
C ASP A 124 -52.11 25.36 -1.58
N LEU A 125 -52.85 24.33 -1.13
CA LEU A 125 -53.76 24.47 0.02
C LEU A 125 -53.04 24.78 1.34
N LEU A 126 -51.73 24.49 1.46
CA LEU A 126 -50.93 24.83 2.63
C LEU A 126 -50.71 26.35 2.78
N ASP A 127 -50.74 27.10 1.67
CA ASP A 127 -50.58 28.56 1.66
C ASP A 127 -51.84 29.27 2.23
N THR A 128 -53.00 28.60 2.23
CA THR A 128 -54.24 29.13 2.83
C THR A 128 -54.09 29.27 4.34
N LYS A 129 -54.78 30.21 5.01
CA LYS A 129 -54.74 30.34 6.49
C LYS A 129 -55.67 29.35 7.21
N GLU A 130 -56.48 28.62 6.46
CA GLU A 130 -57.54 27.76 6.97
C GLU A 130 -56.98 26.50 7.62
N PHE A 131 -57.47 26.21 8.83
CA PHE A 131 -56.91 25.13 9.65
C PHE A 131 -57.11 23.75 9.02
N TYR A 132 -58.35 23.43 8.62
CA TYR A 132 -58.69 22.12 8.09
C TYR A 132 -58.09 21.87 6.71
N SER A 133 -58.01 22.90 5.86
CA SER A 133 -57.34 22.79 4.57
C SER A 133 -55.86 22.40 4.75
N ARG A 134 -55.14 23.08 5.65
CA ARG A 134 -53.74 22.71 5.97
C ARG A 134 -53.62 21.30 6.54
N LEU A 135 -54.36 21.02 7.62
CA LEU A 135 -54.23 19.75 8.34
C LEU A 135 -54.58 18.56 7.43
N TYR A 136 -55.71 18.61 6.75
CA TYR A 136 -56.16 17.49 5.93
C TYR A 136 -55.35 17.33 4.65
N SER A 137 -54.82 18.42 4.06
CA SER A 137 -53.85 18.31 2.97
C SER A 137 -52.57 17.62 3.42
N LEU A 138 -52.02 17.99 4.59
CA LEU A 138 -50.84 17.32 5.13
C LEU A 138 -51.10 15.83 5.40
N GLN A 139 -52.21 15.50 6.08
CA GLN A 139 -52.60 14.12 6.35
C GLN A 139 -52.77 13.30 5.07
N LEU A 140 -53.37 13.90 4.04
CA LEU A 140 -53.57 13.22 2.76
C LEU A 140 -52.23 12.98 2.06
N ILE A 141 -51.32 13.96 2.07
CA ILE A 141 -49.95 13.76 1.56
C ILE A 141 -49.23 12.68 2.37
N SER A 142 -49.40 12.62 3.70
CA SER A 142 -48.84 11.56 4.54
C SER A 142 -49.35 10.17 4.12
N GLN A 143 -50.66 10.02 3.87
CA GLN A 143 -51.25 8.75 3.39
C GLN A 143 -50.74 8.36 2.00
N ILE A 144 -50.64 9.33 1.08
CA ILE A 144 -50.10 9.11 -0.27
C ILE A 144 -48.61 8.71 -0.18
N SER A 145 -47.83 9.37 0.68
CA SER A 145 -46.42 9.07 0.90
C SER A 145 -46.21 7.69 1.52
N ALA A 146 -47.11 7.25 2.41
CA ALA A 146 -47.03 5.90 3.00
C ALA A 146 -47.28 4.80 1.94
N ALA A 147 -48.20 5.04 0.99
CA ALA A 147 -48.50 4.11 -0.10
C ALA A 147 -47.46 4.15 -1.24
N ARG A 148 -46.96 5.35 -1.60
CA ARG A 148 -46.05 5.60 -2.72
C ARG A 148 -44.93 6.58 -2.34
N PRO A 149 -43.96 6.18 -1.49
CA PRO A 149 -42.97 7.09 -0.92
C PRO A 149 -42.11 7.77 -1.99
N GLU A 150 -41.45 7.00 -2.85
CA GLU A 150 -40.51 7.52 -3.86
C GLU A 150 -41.19 8.46 -4.86
N ARG A 151 -42.40 8.11 -5.33
CA ARG A 151 -43.15 8.95 -6.26
C ARG A 151 -43.68 10.22 -5.61
N THR A 152 -44.11 10.15 -4.36
CA THR A 152 -44.52 11.33 -3.60
C THR A 152 -43.34 12.28 -3.39
N GLN A 153 -42.17 11.75 -3.03
CA GLN A 153 -40.93 12.52 -2.91
C GLN A 153 -40.57 13.24 -4.22
N GLU A 154 -40.63 12.54 -5.36
CA GLU A 154 -40.37 13.13 -6.68
C GLU A 154 -41.36 14.25 -7.04
N CYS A 155 -42.66 14.01 -6.80
CA CYS A 155 -43.71 15.02 -7.04
C CYS A 155 -43.49 16.28 -6.19
N ILE A 156 -43.17 16.13 -4.90
CA ILE A 156 -42.93 17.27 -4.01
C ILE A 156 -41.65 18.02 -4.38
N LEU A 157 -40.58 17.31 -4.79
CA LEU A 157 -39.32 17.92 -5.20
C LEU A 157 -39.47 18.72 -6.51
N THR A 158 -40.30 18.24 -7.43
CA THR A 158 -40.56 18.90 -8.72
C THR A 158 -41.62 20.00 -8.64
N ALA A 159 -42.47 19.97 -7.61
CA ALA A 159 -43.47 21.00 -7.37
C ALA A 159 -42.81 22.35 -6.99
N PRO A 160 -43.28 23.49 -7.56
CA PRO A 160 -42.79 24.80 -7.19
C PRO A 160 -42.93 25.06 -5.68
N LEU A 161 -41.80 25.35 -5.02
CA LEU A 161 -41.74 25.61 -3.57
C LEU A 161 -42.36 24.49 -2.71
N GLY A 162 -42.42 23.25 -3.21
CA GLY A 162 -43.15 22.16 -2.54
C GLY A 162 -42.68 21.92 -1.11
N ILE A 163 -41.37 21.78 -0.91
CA ILE A 163 -40.78 21.64 0.43
C ILE A 163 -40.86 22.91 1.25
N SER A 164 -40.63 24.08 0.64
CA SER A 164 -40.71 25.37 1.33
C SER A 164 -42.08 25.60 1.96
N ARG A 165 -43.15 25.18 1.27
CA ARG A 165 -44.54 25.23 1.77
C ARG A 165 -44.76 24.32 2.98
N ILE A 166 -44.30 23.07 2.92
CA ILE A 166 -44.40 22.13 4.05
C ILE A 166 -43.60 22.66 5.25
N ALA A 167 -42.36 23.08 5.03
CA ALA A 167 -41.47 23.61 6.07
C ALA A 167 -42.03 24.89 6.72
N ALA A 168 -42.76 25.72 5.97
CA ALA A 168 -43.42 26.90 6.53
C ALA A 168 -44.50 26.55 7.58
N VAL A 169 -45.19 25.40 7.43
CA VAL A 169 -46.23 24.95 8.38
C VAL A 169 -45.65 24.55 9.75
N LEU A 170 -44.34 24.28 9.86
CA LEU A 170 -43.68 24.11 11.16
C LEU A 170 -43.77 25.37 12.05
N GLY A 171 -44.04 26.54 11.45
CA GLY A 171 -44.31 27.78 12.20
C GLY A 171 -45.78 28.03 12.52
N ASP A 172 -46.69 27.08 12.24
CA ASP A 172 -48.11 27.24 12.56
C ASP A 172 -48.34 27.24 14.07
N SER A 173 -49.14 28.20 14.56
CA SER A 173 -49.48 28.29 15.99
C SER A 173 -50.37 27.15 16.48
N ARG A 174 -50.99 26.40 15.56
CA ARG A 174 -51.91 25.30 15.86
C ARG A 174 -51.12 23.98 15.82
N GLU A 175 -50.91 23.42 17.01
CA GLU A 175 -50.11 22.20 17.20
C GLU A 175 -50.47 21.04 16.25
N PRO A 176 -51.76 20.72 15.96
CA PRO A 176 -52.07 19.58 15.09
C PRO A 176 -51.49 19.72 13.67
N ALA A 177 -51.59 20.90 13.05
CA ALA A 177 -51.07 21.12 11.71
C ALA A 177 -49.54 21.13 11.69
N ARG A 178 -48.94 21.77 12.71
CA ARG A 178 -47.48 21.82 12.91
C ARG A 178 -46.89 20.42 13.11
N ASN A 179 -47.51 19.60 13.96
CA ASN A 179 -47.05 18.26 14.27
C ASN A 179 -47.23 17.31 13.06
N GLU A 180 -48.32 17.45 12.31
CA GLU A 180 -48.49 16.69 11.06
C GLU A 180 -47.42 17.05 10.02
N ALA A 181 -47.08 18.34 9.88
CA ALA A 181 -46.01 18.77 8.97
C ALA A 181 -44.64 18.21 9.40
N LEU A 182 -44.37 18.15 10.71
CA LEU A 182 -43.17 17.53 11.26
C LEU A 182 -43.10 16.03 10.91
N LEU A 183 -44.17 15.28 11.15
CA LEU A 183 -44.24 13.86 10.82
C LEU A 183 -44.09 13.60 9.32
N LEU A 184 -44.73 14.43 8.48
CA LEU A 184 -44.58 14.33 7.03
C LEU A 184 -43.13 14.57 6.60
N LEU A 185 -42.46 15.60 7.14
CA LEU A 185 -41.04 15.85 6.83
C LEU A 185 -40.14 14.71 7.27
N ILE A 186 -40.42 14.05 8.40
CA ILE A 186 -39.71 12.85 8.81
C ILE A 186 -39.87 11.79 7.72
N ALA A 187 -41.11 11.43 7.36
CA ALA A 187 -41.39 10.41 6.35
C ALA A 187 -40.72 10.71 4.98
N LEU A 188 -40.72 11.98 4.57
CA LEU A 188 -40.15 12.40 3.29
C LEU A 188 -38.60 12.38 3.27
N THR A 189 -37.94 12.50 4.42
CA THR A 189 -36.48 12.69 4.48
C THR A 189 -35.68 11.42 4.78
N VAL A 190 -36.31 10.31 5.21
CA VAL A 190 -35.60 9.07 5.60
C VAL A 190 -34.68 8.54 4.50
N SER A 191 -35.11 8.56 3.24
CA SER A 191 -34.42 7.89 2.12
C SER A 191 -33.89 8.82 1.03
N SER A 192 -34.03 10.14 1.18
CA SER A 192 -33.73 11.10 0.10
C SER A 192 -32.76 12.19 0.54
N ALA A 193 -31.49 12.06 0.14
CA ALA A 193 -30.45 13.04 0.42
C ALA A 193 -30.73 14.42 -0.19
N GLU A 194 -31.39 14.47 -1.35
CA GLU A 194 -31.79 15.74 -1.97
C GLU A 194 -32.89 16.44 -1.18
N LEU A 195 -33.91 15.70 -0.72
CA LEU A 195 -34.93 16.27 0.15
C LEU A 195 -34.36 16.73 1.49
N GLN A 196 -33.45 15.96 2.09
CA GLN A 196 -32.75 16.38 3.30
C GLN A 196 -32.03 17.73 3.10
N LYS A 197 -31.35 17.93 1.96
CA LYS A 197 -30.68 19.20 1.64
C LYS A 197 -31.68 20.33 1.51
N VAL A 198 -32.72 20.16 0.70
CA VAL A 198 -33.72 21.20 0.46
C VAL A 198 -34.43 21.58 1.76
N VAL A 199 -34.84 20.60 2.59
CA VAL A 199 -35.45 20.86 3.90
C VAL A 199 -34.49 21.64 4.80
N ALA A 200 -33.21 21.27 4.85
CA ALA A 200 -32.22 22.01 5.64
C ALA A 200 -32.07 23.47 5.19
N PHE A 201 -32.05 23.73 3.87
CA PHE A 201 -31.96 25.08 3.31
C PHE A 201 -33.20 25.96 3.58
N GLU A 202 -34.35 25.36 3.86
CA GLU A 202 -35.58 26.05 4.28
C GLU A 202 -35.58 26.43 5.78
N ASN A 203 -34.39 26.60 6.36
CA ASN A 203 -34.15 26.96 7.76
C ASN A 203 -34.78 25.95 8.75
N ALA A 204 -34.83 24.67 8.39
CA ALA A 204 -35.45 23.64 9.22
C ALA A 204 -34.74 23.47 10.57
N PHE A 205 -33.41 23.55 10.62
CA PHE A 205 -32.67 23.39 11.87
C PHE A 205 -33.11 24.42 12.94
N GLU A 206 -33.20 25.70 12.57
CA GLU A 206 -33.64 26.75 13.51
C GLU A 206 -35.06 26.53 14.01
N ARG A 207 -35.96 26.13 13.10
CA ARG A 207 -37.35 25.81 13.44
C ARG A 207 -37.41 24.63 14.40
N ILE A 208 -36.64 23.57 14.15
CA ILE A 208 -36.58 22.39 15.02
C ILE A 208 -36.07 22.76 16.42
N PHE A 209 -35.00 23.56 16.53
CA PHE A 209 -34.52 24.04 17.83
C PHE A 209 -35.58 24.88 18.57
N SER A 210 -36.26 25.78 17.85
CA SER A 210 -37.34 26.59 18.43
C SER A 210 -38.50 25.74 18.93
N LEU A 211 -38.84 24.65 18.22
CA LEU A 211 -39.86 23.69 18.66
C LEU A 211 -39.40 22.94 19.91
N ILE A 212 -38.16 22.45 19.94
CA ILE A 212 -37.60 21.78 21.13
C ILE A 212 -37.67 22.70 22.36
N GLU A 213 -37.33 23.98 22.21
CA GLU A 213 -37.44 24.97 23.29
C GLU A 213 -38.90 25.21 23.71
N ALA A 214 -39.83 25.35 22.76
CA ALA A 214 -41.25 25.56 23.03
C ALA A 214 -41.90 24.36 23.77
N GLU A 215 -41.41 23.15 23.52
CA GLU A 215 -41.85 21.90 24.16
C GLU A 215 -41.19 21.67 25.54
N GLY A 216 -40.46 22.65 26.07
CA GLY A 216 -39.85 22.58 27.41
C GLY A 216 -38.41 22.06 27.43
N SER A 217 -37.71 22.08 26.28
CA SER A 217 -36.34 21.58 26.13
C SER A 217 -36.20 20.09 26.52
N LEU A 218 -34.97 19.59 26.63
CA LEU A 218 -34.71 18.15 26.85
C LEU A 218 -35.19 17.63 28.22
N LYS A 219 -35.48 18.52 29.18
CA LYS A 219 -35.99 18.17 30.52
C LYS A 219 -37.41 17.62 30.47
N HIS A 220 -38.22 18.09 29.53
CA HIS A 220 -39.61 17.69 29.40
C HIS A 220 -39.77 16.65 28.30
N GLY A 221 -40.77 15.81 28.50
CA GLY A 221 -41.11 14.72 27.60
C GLY A 221 -42.35 15.03 26.81
N SER A 222 -42.22 15.52 25.58
CA SER A 222 -43.33 15.54 24.62
C SER A 222 -43.00 14.67 23.41
N LYS A 223 -44.04 14.07 22.82
CA LYS A 223 -43.89 13.27 21.60
C LYS A 223 -43.31 14.11 20.46
N THR A 224 -43.71 15.38 20.38
CA THR A 224 -43.20 16.36 19.42
C THR A 224 -41.68 16.55 19.53
N LEU A 225 -41.12 16.51 20.74
CA LEU A 225 -39.66 16.60 20.91
C LEU A 225 -38.96 15.37 20.33
N GLU A 226 -39.49 14.15 20.54
CA GLU A 226 -38.93 12.95 19.91
C GLU A 226 -38.96 13.05 18.38
N ASP A 227 -40.07 13.52 17.84
CA ASP A 227 -40.25 13.71 16.40
C ASP A 227 -39.29 14.79 15.85
N CYS A 228 -39.02 15.85 16.63
CA CYS A 228 -38.00 16.85 16.31
C CYS A 228 -36.59 16.23 16.23
N LEU A 229 -36.22 15.39 17.20
CA LEU A 229 -34.93 14.68 17.18
C LEU A 229 -34.84 13.70 16.02
N ALA A 230 -35.94 13.01 15.68
CA ALA A 230 -36.01 12.11 14.52
C ALA A 230 -35.82 12.87 13.21
N LEU A 231 -36.47 14.03 13.03
CA LEU A 231 -36.25 14.87 11.85
C LEU A 231 -34.80 15.37 11.80
N LEU A 232 -34.25 15.84 12.92
CA LEU A 232 -32.86 16.29 12.97
C LEU A 232 -31.89 15.17 12.57
N ALA A 233 -32.12 13.94 13.06
CA ALA A 233 -31.34 12.77 12.71
C ALA A 233 -31.44 12.44 11.21
N ASN A 234 -32.65 12.41 10.63
CA ASN A 234 -32.85 12.17 9.20
C ASN A 234 -32.10 13.20 8.34
N LEU A 235 -32.14 14.49 8.72
CA LEU A 235 -31.47 15.55 7.98
C LEU A 235 -29.94 15.44 8.03
N LEU A 236 -29.38 14.76 9.02
CA LEU A 236 -27.93 14.70 9.25
C LEU A 236 -27.31 13.33 8.90
N GLN A 237 -28.10 12.26 8.92
CA GLN A 237 -27.63 10.91 8.67
C GLN A 237 -27.15 10.77 7.22
N LEU A 238 -25.89 10.34 7.06
CA LEU A 238 -25.26 10.10 5.76
C LEU A 238 -25.33 11.30 4.79
N ASN A 239 -25.39 12.53 5.32
CA ASN A 239 -25.48 13.76 4.52
C ASN A 239 -24.38 14.78 4.86
N PRO A 240 -23.19 14.68 4.23
CA PRO A 240 -22.06 15.57 4.51
C PRO A 240 -22.34 17.06 4.25
N SER A 241 -23.23 17.37 3.29
CA SER A 241 -23.64 18.74 2.98
C SER A 241 -24.39 19.35 4.16
N ASN A 242 -25.38 18.64 4.67
CA ASN A 242 -26.17 19.10 5.82
C ASN A 242 -25.34 19.14 7.10
N GLN A 243 -24.44 18.17 7.31
CA GLN A 243 -23.51 18.21 8.43
C GLN A 243 -22.61 19.45 8.40
N SER A 244 -22.11 19.81 7.21
CA SER A 244 -21.32 21.03 7.04
C SER A 244 -22.14 22.30 7.26
N PHE A 245 -23.34 22.37 6.68
CA PHE A 245 -24.25 23.49 6.89
C PHE A 245 -24.64 23.66 8.37
N PHE A 246 -24.94 22.57 9.08
CA PHE A 246 -25.24 22.56 10.52
C PHE A 246 -24.06 23.07 11.36
N ARG A 247 -22.83 22.69 10.99
CA ARG A 247 -21.60 23.18 11.63
C ARG A 247 -21.41 24.68 11.41
N GLU A 248 -21.58 25.15 10.17
CA GLU A 248 -21.31 26.54 9.76
C GLU A 248 -22.38 27.53 10.25
N THR A 249 -23.60 27.06 10.50
CA THR A 249 -24.71 27.87 11.04
C THR A 249 -24.75 27.94 12.57
N GLY A 250 -23.75 27.38 13.25
CA GLY A 250 -23.64 27.43 14.72
C GLY A 250 -24.57 26.47 15.47
N CYS A 251 -25.25 25.56 14.77
CA CYS A 251 -26.17 24.60 15.37
C CYS A 251 -25.47 23.62 16.34
N VAL A 252 -24.17 23.34 16.13
CA VAL A 252 -23.34 22.54 17.06
C VAL A 252 -23.39 23.14 18.48
N ARG A 253 -23.21 24.46 18.61
CA ARG A 253 -23.25 25.13 19.92
C ARG A 253 -24.65 25.07 20.52
N LYS A 254 -25.71 25.24 19.73
CA LYS A 254 -27.10 25.14 20.21
C LYS A 254 -27.40 23.75 20.79
N LEU A 255 -26.93 22.71 20.11
CA LEU A 255 -27.06 21.34 20.57
C LEU A 255 -26.34 21.11 21.91
N VAL A 256 -25.13 21.65 22.09
CA VAL A 256 -24.41 21.56 23.37
C VAL A 256 -25.12 22.34 24.48
N LEU A 257 -25.69 23.52 24.19
CA LEU A 257 -26.45 24.30 25.18
C LEU A 257 -27.69 23.55 25.68
N LEU A 258 -28.35 22.77 24.82
CA LEU A 258 -29.46 21.90 25.24
C LEU A 258 -28.98 20.80 26.20
N LEU A 259 -27.84 20.16 25.91
CA LEU A 259 -27.23 19.17 26.81
C LEU A 259 -26.84 19.80 28.16
N GLU A 260 -26.18 20.95 28.13
CA GLU A 260 -25.79 21.69 29.32
C GLU A 260 -27.00 21.99 30.21
N ASP A 261 -28.10 22.48 29.61
CA ASP A 261 -29.30 22.78 30.39
C ASP A 261 -29.94 21.53 30.99
N ALA A 262 -30.00 20.43 30.23
CA ALA A 262 -30.58 19.16 30.67
C ALA A 262 -29.79 18.49 31.81
N MET A 263 -28.48 18.72 31.85
CA MET A 263 -27.56 18.13 32.82
C MET A 263 -27.28 19.02 34.03
N LYS A 264 -27.81 20.25 34.08
CA LYS A 264 -27.68 21.11 35.28
C LYS A 264 -28.23 20.39 36.51
N ASP A 265 -27.50 20.54 37.62
CA ASP A 265 -27.91 19.97 38.89
C ASP A 265 -29.27 20.53 39.27
N ARG A 266 -30.15 19.63 39.72
CA ARG A 266 -31.50 20.01 40.13
C ARG A 266 -31.43 20.88 41.36
N LYS A 267 -32.38 21.81 41.47
CA LYS A 267 -32.56 22.51 42.74
C LYS A 267 -33.01 21.51 43.81
N PRO A 268 -32.61 21.67 45.07
CA PRO A 268 -32.98 20.76 46.16
C PRO A 268 -34.49 20.55 46.32
N ASP A 269 -35.29 21.56 45.93
CA ASP A 269 -36.75 21.56 46.06
C ASP A 269 -37.49 21.05 44.79
N GLU A 270 -36.76 20.59 43.78
CA GLU A 270 -37.30 20.24 42.45
C GLU A 270 -37.43 18.72 42.31
N GLU A 271 -38.58 18.18 42.72
CA GLU A 271 -38.92 16.77 42.54
C GLU A 271 -39.56 16.54 41.17
N PHE A 272 -38.92 15.70 40.35
CA PHE A 272 -39.48 15.25 39.08
C PHE A 272 -39.97 13.81 39.19
N PRO A 273 -41.16 13.50 38.64
CA PRO A 273 -41.62 12.12 38.52
C PRO A 273 -40.62 11.25 37.74
N VAL A 274 -40.54 9.96 38.09
CA VAL A 274 -39.60 9.00 37.47
C VAL A 274 -39.72 8.97 35.94
N TRP A 275 -40.95 8.93 35.40
CA TRP A 275 -41.18 8.91 33.95
C TRP A 275 -40.59 10.14 33.22
N MET A 276 -40.54 11.30 33.88
CA MET A 276 -39.96 12.52 33.30
C MET A 276 -38.44 12.41 33.22
N LEU A 277 -37.83 11.75 34.19
CA LEU A 277 -36.39 11.49 34.21
C LEU A 277 -35.97 10.46 33.18
N GLU A 278 -36.76 9.38 33.04
CA GLU A 278 -36.58 8.41 31.95
C GLU A 278 -36.67 9.08 30.59
N GLN A 279 -37.66 9.97 30.39
CA GLN A 279 -37.80 10.68 29.13
C GLN A 279 -36.66 11.68 28.90
N ARG A 280 -36.23 12.42 29.92
CA ARG A 280 -35.03 13.26 29.86
C ARG A 280 -33.81 12.43 29.43
N ASN A 281 -33.60 11.26 30.03
CA ASN A 281 -32.48 10.39 29.68
C ASN A 281 -32.57 9.93 28.21
N LYS A 282 -33.76 9.57 27.71
CA LYS A 282 -34.00 9.26 26.29
C LYS A 282 -33.71 10.43 25.37
N ASN A 283 -34.13 11.64 25.75
CA ASN A 283 -33.89 12.86 24.97
C ASN A 283 -32.38 13.17 24.87
N ILE A 284 -31.66 13.08 26.00
CA ILE A 284 -30.20 13.23 26.02
C ILE A 284 -29.57 12.16 25.14
N TRP A 285 -29.98 10.89 25.28
CA TRP A 285 -29.49 9.79 24.45
C TRP A 285 -29.67 10.07 22.95
N GLY A 286 -30.83 10.62 22.54
CA GLY A 286 -31.11 11.00 21.16
C GLY A 286 -30.16 12.08 20.64
N ILE A 287 -29.85 13.09 21.48
CA ILE A 287 -28.85 14.10 21.13
C ILE A 287 -27.45 13.51 20.99
N LEU A 288 -27.06 12.58 21.88
CA LEU A 288 -25.78 11.88 21.78
C LEU A 288 -25.69 11.04 20.48
N ALA A 289 -26.80 10.41 20.08
CA ALA A 289 -26.89 9.71 18.81
C ALA A 289 -26.72 10.67 17.61
N ILE A 290 -27.33 11.85 17.66
CA ILE A 290 -27.15 12.90 16.64
C ILE A 290 -25.69 13.35 16.56
N ILE A 291 -25.00 13.55 17.68
CA ILE A 291 -23.56 13.91 17.68
C ILE A 291 -22.75 12.85 16.93
N GLN A 292 -23.00 11.56 17.18
CA GLN A 292 -22.27 10.46 16.52
C GLN A 292 -22.50 10.40 15.00
N LEU A 293 -23.59 10.96 14.45
CA LEU A 293 -23.79 11.03 12.99
C LEU A 293 -22.68 11.84 12.29
N PHE A 294 -22.01 12.74 13.00
CA PHE A 294 -20.90 13.55 12.48
C PHE A 294 -19.53 12.89 12.64
N LEU A 295 -19.44 11.81 13.43
CA LEU A 295 -18.20 11.19 13.90
C LEU A 295 -17.98 9.83 13.25
N VAL A 296 -18.36 9.69 11.98
CA VAL A 296 -18.20 8.45 11.22
C VAL A 296 -16.72 8.09 11.12
N LYS A 297 -16.35 6.89 11.57
CA LYS A 297 -14.97 6.40 11.54
C LYS A 297 -14.44 6.45 10.10
N ARG A 298 -13.22 7.00 9.93
CA ARG A 298 -12.56 7.21 8.62
C ARG A 298 -13.32 8.15 7.65
N GLY A 299 -14.32 8.90 8.12
CA GLY A 299 -15.01 9.89 7.31
C GLY A 299 -14.14 11.11 7.02
N ILE A 300 -14.21 11.64 5.79
CA ILE A 300 -13.38 12.78 5.34
C ILE A 300 -13.67 14.05 6.16
N SER A 301 -14.94 14.29 6.50
CA SER A 301 -15.36 15.46 7.30
C SER A 301 -15.18 15.26 8.82
N THR A 302 -14.89 14.03 9.27
CA THR A 302 -14.84 13.67 10.68
C THR A 302 -13.81 14.50 11.47
N PRO A 303 -12.56 14.72 11.02
CA PRO A 303 -11.60 15.52 11.77
C PRO A 303 -12.06 16.97 12.02
N VAL A 304 -12.71 17.59 11.03
CA VAL A 304 -13.24 18.96 11.15
C VAL A 304 -14.43 18.98 12.11
N ASN A 305 -15.32 17.99 12.02
CA ASN A 305 -16.45 17.86 12.92
C ASN A 305 -16.00 17.63 14.37
N GLN A 306 -15.03 16.73 14.59
CA GLN A 306 -14.44 16.46 15.91
C GLN A 306 -13.93 17.76 16.55
N MET A 307 -13.16 18.55 15.81
CA MET A 307 -12.66 19.84 16.31
C MET A 307 -13.79 20.82 16.64
N ALA A 308 -14.83 20.89 15.81
CA ALA A 308 -15.98 21.77 16.04
C ALA A 308 -16.76 21.39 17.32
N PHE A 309 -17.05 20.10 17.50
CA PHE A 309 -17.70 19.60 18.72
C PHE A 309 -16.81 19.84 19.95
N TRP A 310 -15.51 19.54 19.87
CA TRP A 310 -14.56 19.82 20.95
C TRP A 310 -14.58 21.29 21.38
N GLN A 311 -14.44 22.22 20.43
CA GLN A 311 -14.44 23.66 20.70
C GLN A 311 -15.77 24.18 21.24
N SER A 312 -16.88 23.49 20.94
CA SER A 312 -18.20 23.85 21.44
C SER A 312 -18.46 23.44 22.89
N GLY A 313 -17.59 22.62 23.49
CA GLY A 313 -17.72 22.12 24.86
C GLY A 313 -18.38 20.74 24.97
N THR A 314 -18.47 20.00 23.85
CA THR A 314 -19.17 18.70 23.81
C THR A 314 -18.51 17.68 24.72
N MET A 315 -17.19 17.55 24.72
CA MET A 315 -16.48 16.53 25.51
C MET A 315 -16.78 16.66 27.00
N GLN A 316 -16.85 17.87 27.54
CA GLN A 316 -17.19 18.12 28.95
C GLN A 316 -18.59 17.60 29.29
N GLN A 317 -19.56 17.78 28.39
CA GLN A 317 -20.92 17.26 28.60
C GLN A 317 -20.99 15.74 28.45
N LEU A 318 -20.23 15.16 27.52
CA LEU A 318 -20.13 13.71 27.37
C LEU A 318 -19.56 13.05 28.62
N LEU A 319 -18.46 13.58 29.16
CA LEU A 319 -17.85 13.07 30.40
C LEU A 319 -18.76 13.29 31.61
N ARG A 320 -19.43 14.45 31.70
CA ARG A 320 -20.44 14.70 32.74
C ARG A 320 -21.55 13.66 32.69
N ALA A 321 -22.05 13.32 31.51
CA ALA A 321 -23.08 12.28 31.36
C ALA A 321 -22.55 10.88 31.69
N ALA A 322 -21.34 10.53 31.24
CA ALA A 322 -20.73 9.23 31.48
C ALA A 322 -20.57 8.89 32.97
N PHE A 323 -20.21 9.88 33.79
CA PHE A 323 -19.89 9.69 35.22
C PHE A 323 -20.98 10.21 36.18
N ASN A 324 -22.16 10.57 35.67
CA ASN A 324 -23.27 11.00 36.53
C ASN A 324 -24.00 9.78 37.14
N GLU A 325 -24.04 9.68 38.47
CA GLU A 325 -24.73 8.59 39.17
C GLU A 325 -26.24 8.51 38.86
N GLU A 326 -26.90 9.63 38.52
CA GLU A 326 -28.35 9.65 38.22
C GLU A 326 -28.71 9.00 36.87
N PHE A 327 -27.74 8.81 35.98
CA PHE A 327 -27.99 8.28 34.65
C PHE A 327 -27.89 6.76 34.61
N ASP A 328 -28.78 6.16 33.84
CA ASP A 328 -28.78 4.72 33.57
C ASP A 328 -27.55 4.31 32.75
N VAL A 329 -27.25 3.01 32.75
CA VAL A 329 -26.10 2.45 32.05
C VAL A 329 -26.17 2.72 30.55
N SER A 330 -27.36 2.65 29.94
CA SER A 330 -27.54 2.90 28.50
C SER A 330 -27.06 4.29 28.10
N LEU A 331 -27.44 5.32 28.87
CA LEU A 331 -27.02 6.69 28.64
C LEU A 331 -25.52 6.87 28.92
N LYS A 332 -24.98 6.29 29.99
CA LYS A 332 -23.54 6.33 30.30
C LYS A 332 -22.71 5.71 29.18
N SER A 333 -23.09 4.53 28.72
CA SER A 333 -22.43 3.83 27.60
C SER A 333 -22.48 4.67 26.33
N LYS A 334 -23.64 5.25 26.00
CA LYS A 334 -23.79 6.12 24.82
C LYS A 334 -22.89 7.36 24.90
N ALA A 335 -22.78 7.97 26.08
CA ALA A 335 -21.90 9.12 26.31
C ALA A 335 -20.41 8.76 26.16
N LEU A 336 -19.99 7.61 26.69
CA LEU A 336 -18.63 7.09 26.55
C LEU A 336 -18.30 6.74 25.09
N LEU A 337 -19.23 6.13 24.35
CA LEU A 337 -19.05 5.84 22.93
C LEU A 337 -18.96 7.13 22.09
N ALA A 338 -19.80 8.13 22.38
CA ALA A 338 -19.70 9.43 21.72
C ALA A 338 -18.38 10.15 22.05
N ALA A 339 -17.88 10.00 23.28
CA ALA A 339 -16.57 10.55 23.68
C ALA A 339 -15.42 9.84 22.95
N SER A 340 -15.51 8.51 22.83
CA SER A 340 -14.59 7.67 22.05
C SER A 340 -14.54 8.13 20.58
N ASP A 341 -15.69 8.24 19.91
CA ASP A 341 -15.75 8.67 18.50
C ASP A 341 -15.26 10.12 18.30
N LEU A 342 -15.41 10.98 19.32
CA LEU A 342 -14.99 12.38 19.26
C LEU A 342 -13.46 12.54 19.26
N ILE A 343 -12.71 11.65 19.91
CA ILE A 343 -11.24 11.73 19.98
C ILE A 343 -10.53 10.74 19.05
N CYS A 344 -11.23 9.70 18.60
CA CYS A 344 -10.63 8.60 17.86
C CYS A 344 -9.86 9.09 16.62
N SER A 345 -8.60 8.63 16.49
CA SER A 345 -7.70 8.96 15.36
C SER A 345 -7.47 10.47 15.15
N ASN A 346 -7.54 11.26 16.21
CA ASN A 346 -7.27 12.71 16.18
C ASN A 346 -6.22 13.08 17.23
N ALA A 347 -4.95 13.10 16.82
CA ALA A 347 -3.81 13.26 17.73
C ALA A 347 -3.94 14.48 18.65
N THR A 348 -4.33 15.64 18.10
CA THR A 348 -4.48 16.87 18.90
C THR A 348 -5.57 16.76 19.97
N LEU A 349 -6.67 16.05 19.68
CA LEU A 349 -7.74 15.87 20.67
C LEU A 349 -7.39 14.78 21.68
N GLN A 350 -6.71 13.72 21.26
CA GLN A 350 -6.18 12.69 22.15
C GLN A 350 -5.22 13.30 23.18
N GLU A 351 -4.24 14.11 22.75
CA GLU A 351 -3.32 14.80 23.66
C GLU A 351 -4.06 15.73 24.66
N LYS A 352 -5.07 16.47 24.20
CA LYS A 352 -5.85 17.34 25.11
C LYS A 352 -6.77 16.56 26.04
N PHE A 353 -7.19 15.37 25.64
CA PHE A 353 -8.08 14.53 26.44
C PHE A 353 -7.39 14.08 27.73
N SER A 354 -6.09 13.78 27.71
CA SER A 354 -5.37 13.36 28.92
C SER A 354 -5.31 14.42 30.02
N ASP A 355 -5.50 15.70 29.70
CA ASP A 355 -5.49 16.79 30.67
C ASP A 355 -6.87 17.02 31.34
N MET A 356 -7.91 16.27 30.93
CA MET A 356 -9.26 16.47 31.45
C MET A 356 -9.46 15.78 32.79
N GLU A 357 -10.27 16.42 33.64
CA GLU A 357 -10.74 15.87 34.91
C GLU A 357 -12.22 15.52 34.85
N VAL A 358 -12.62 14.47 35.57
CA VAL A 358 -14.02 14.11 35.79
C VAL A 358 -14.34 14.11 37.27
N THR A 359 -15.58 14.44 37.59
CA THR A 359 -16.08 14.41 38.97
C THR A 359 -16.91 13.15 39.15
N ILE A 360 -16.46 12.27 40.04
CA ILE A 360 -17.20 11.08 40.43
C ILE A 360 -17.84 11.38 41.78
N THR A 361 -19.17 11.32 41.82
CA THR A 361 -19.89 11.28 43.09
C THR A 361 -19.99 9.83 43.49
N SER A 362 -19.72 9.51 44.75
CA SER A 362 -19.98 8.21 45.33
C SER A 362 -20.80 8.38 46.60
N THR A 363 -21.85 7.57 46.73
CA THR A 363 -22.60 7.47 47.98
C THR A 363 -22.00 6.36 48.83
N SER A 364 -21.23 6.73 49.87
CA SER A 364 -20.58 5.77 50.77
C SER A 364 -21.60 4.81 51.41
N VAL A 365 -21.54 3.54 51.05
CA VAL A 365 -22.43 2.48 51.55
C VAL A 365 -22.17 2.18 53.05
N ASP A 366 -20.96 2.47 53.55
CA ASP A 366 -20.50 2.06 54.90
C ASP A 366 -20.78 3.04 56.04
N GLN A 367 -21.42 4.19 55.79
CA GLN A 367 -21.83 5.06 56.89
C GLN A 367 -23.15 4.56 57.49
N LYS A 368 -23.05 3.62 58.44
CA LYS A 368 -24.11 3.42 59.43
C LYS A 368 -24.49 4.80 59.99
N LEU A 369 -25.73 5.19 59.76
CA LEU A 369 -26.33 6.43 60.25
C LEU A 369 -26.25 6.46 61.79
N VAL A 370 -25.18 7.02 62.33
CA VAL A 370 -25.14 7.43 63.74
C VAL A 370 -25.62 8.88 63.75
N ASN A 371 -26.86 9.10 64.18
CA ASN A 371 -27.55 10.39 64.37
C ASN A 371 -28.43 10.97 63.24
N GLY A 372 -28.85 10.18 62.24
CA GLY A 372 -29.91 10.62 61.32
C GLY A 372 -29.51 11.73 60.31
N ASN A 373 -28.21 11.99 60.13
CA ASN A 373 -27.71 12.82 59.04
C ASN A 373 -27.68 12.00 57.74
N ALA A 374 -28.10 12.57 56.60
CA ALA A 374 -27.99 11.93 55.30
C ALA A 374 -26.54 11.46 55.04
N PRO A 375 -26.33 10.30 54.36
CA PRO A 375 -24.99 9.78 54.08
C PRO A 375 -24.15 10.84 53.37
N ALA A 376 -22.92 11.06 53.82
CA ALA A 376 -22.04 12.03 53.21
C ALA A 376 -21.73 11.60 51.77
N ARG A 377 -22.16 12.39 50.79
CA ARG A 377 -21.73 12.24 49.39
C ARG A 377 -20.26 12.61 49.31
N THR A 378 -19.42 11.65 48.93
CA THR A 378 -18.01 11.93 48.64
C THR A 378 -17.91 12.33 47.17
N VAL A 379 -17.34 13.52 46.93
CA VAL A 379 -17.08 14.03 45.59
C VAL A 379 -15.59 13.92 45.33
N GLU A 380 -15.21 13.04 44.41
CA GLU A 380 -13.83 12.76 44.03
C GLU A 380 -13.57 13.36 42.65
N LYS A 381 -12.41 14.00 42.46
CA LYS A 381 -11.95 14.45 41.15
C LYS A 381 -10.82 13.54 40.70
N LEU A 382 -10.97 12.94 39.53
CA LEU A 382 -9.97 12.06 38.93
C LEU A 382 -9.59 12.56 37.55
N ASN A 383 -8.38 12.22 37.12
CA ASN A 383 -8.04 12.32 35.71
C ASN A 383 -9.02 11.46 34.88
N VAL A 384 -9.34 11.88 33.66
CA VAL A 384 -10.28 11.14 32.82
C VAL A 384 -9.82 9.70 32.54
N LEU A 385 -8.52 9.47 32.32
CA LEU A 385 -7.98 8.14 32.03
C LEU A 385 -8.05 7.24 33.28
N GLU A 386 -7.80 7.81 34.44
CA GLU A 386 -7.92 7.17 35.75
C GLU A 386 -9.37 6.73 36.03
N ALA A 387 -10.33 7.62 35.76
CA ALA A 387 -11.75 7.31 35.91
C ALA A 387 -12.23 6.25 34.91
N LEU A 388 -11.77 6.30 33.66
CA LEU A 388 -12.06 5.28 32.66
C LEU A 388 -11.45 3.92 33.03
N LEU A 389 -10.19 3.89 33.50
CA LEU A 389 -9.54 2.66 33.95
C LEU A 389 -10.29 2.05 35.13
N ARG A 390 -10.68 2.87 36.12
CA ARG A 390 -11.50 2.43 37.24
C ARG A 390 -12.83 1.85 36.76
N LEU A 391 -13.56 2.56 35.89
CA LEU A 391 -14.83 2.06 35.36
C LEU A 391 -14.65 0.75 34.58
N THR A 392 -13.59 0.63 33.78
CA THR A 392 -13.34 -0.55 32.93
C THR A 392 -12.95 -1.78 33.75
N LEU A 393 -11.98 -1.62 34.66
CA LEU A 393 -11.23 -2.70 35.28
C LEU A 393 -11.61 -2.97 36.75
N GLN A 394 -12.41 -2.12 37.39
CA GLN A 394 -12.94 -2.43 38.71
C GLN A 394 -13.98 -3.56 38.58
N GLN A 395 -13.93 -4.55 39.49
CA GLN A 395 -14.94 -5.60 39.55
C GLN A 395 -16.31 -4.98 39.78
N GLY A 396 -17.30 -5.42 39.02
CA GLY A 396 -18.64 -4.83 39.06
C GLY A 396 -19.71 -5.81 38.60
N PRO A 397 -20.99 -5.50 38.90
CA PRO A 397 -22.12 -6.30 38.47
C PRO A 397 -22.29 -6.27 36.94
N ILE A 398 -22.96 -7.29 36.41
CA ILE A 398 -23.11 -7.51 34.96
C ILE A 398 -23.93 -6.42 34.25
N ASP A 399 -24.85 -5.78 34.96
CA ASP A 399 -25.66 -4.66 34.46
C ASP A 399 -24.80 -3.44 34.09
N MET A 400 -23.61 -3.29 34.68
CA MET A 400 -22.65 -2.24 34.35
C MET A 400 -21.78 -2.58 33.13
N LEU A 401 -21.84 -3.80 32.58
CA LEU A 401 -20.92 -4.26 31.55
C LEU A 401 -20.91 -3.37 30.29
N ASP A 402 -22.07 -2.88 29.83
CA ASP A 402 -22.12 -2.00 28.66
C ASP A 402 -21.32 -0.71 28.88
N ALA A 403 -21.34 -0.15 30.10
CA ALA A 403 -20.55 1.04 30.43
C ALA A 403 -19.05 0.70 30.54
N ARG A 404 -18.69 -0.49 31.04
CA ARG A 404 -17.31 -0.99 31.05
C ARG A 404 -16.77 -1.17 29.63
N LEU A 405 -17.58 -1.76 28.74
CA LEU A 405 -17.24 -1.95 27.33
C LEU A 405 -17.05 -0.61 26.61
N ALA A 406 -17.96 0.34 26.80
CA ALA A 406 -17.86 1.68 26.21
C ALA A 406 -16.67 2.47 26.78
N SER A 407 -16.39 2.32 28.07
CA SER A 407 -15.20 2.91 28.72
C SER A 407 -13.91 2.34 28.13
N CYS A 408 -13.85 1.02 27.94
CA CYS A 408 -12.74 0.35 27.26
C CYS A 408 -12.55 0.88 25.83
N ASP A 409 -13.63 1.07 25.07
CA ASP A 409 -13.57 1.63 23.71
C ASP A 409 -13.13 3.10 23.71
N CYS A 410 -13.41 3.86 24.76
CA CYS A 410 -12.92 5.23 24.95
C CYS A 410 -11.41 5.26 25.23
N ILE A 411 -10.91 4.38 26.10
CA ILE A 411 -9.47 4.20 26.34
C ILE A 411 -8.77 3.78 25.05
N GLN A 412 -9.35 2.84 24.28
CA GLN A 412 -8.78 2.43 23.00
C GLN A 412 -8.72 3.58 22.00
N ALA A 413 -9.79 4.38 21.89
CA ALA A 413 -9.80 5.56 21.03
C ALA A 413 -8.75 6.61 21.41
N PHE A 414 -8.37 6.71 22.69
CA PHE A 414 -7.33 7.63 23.15
C PHE A 414 -5.95 7.33 22.55
N PHE A 415 -5.58 6.06 22.36
CA PHE A 415 -4.28 5.68 21.77
C PHE A 415 -4.35 5.16 20.33
N THR A 416 -5.55 5.06 19.74
CA THR A 416 -5.74 4.59 18.35
C THR A 416 -5.01 5.51 17.37
N ASN A 417 -4.21 4.94 16.48
CA ASN A 417 -3.38 5.66 15.50
C ASN A 417 -2.42 6.68 16.13
N HIS A 418 -1.97 6.45 17.37
CA HIS A 418 -1.04 7.32 18.07
C HIS A 418 0.02 6.52 18.86
N SER A 419 1.10 6.09 18.19
CA SER A 419 2.16 5.27 18.80
C SER A 419 2.79 5.90 20.05
N GLY A 420 3.04 7.22 20.04
CA GLY A 420 3.61 7.91 21.21
C GLY A 420 2.76 7.81 22.49
N ILE A 421 1.46 8.11 22.40
CA ILE A 421 0.52 7.95 23.53
C ILE A 421 0.39 6.48 23.92
N LYS A 422 0.31 5.58 22.94
CA LYS A 422 0.22 4.13 23.17
C LYS A 422 1.38 3.61 24.02
N LEU A 423 2.61 3.94 23.64
CA LEU A 423 3.83 3.56 24.36
C LEU A 423 3.90 4.24 25.74
N HIS A 424 3.56 5.53 25.83
CA HIS A 424 3.51 6.24 27.11
C HIS A 424 2.51 5.61 28.09
N PHE A 425 1.31 5.29 27.61
CA PHE A 425 0.27 4.64 28.41
C PHE A 425 0.73 3.27 28.91
N LEU A 426 1.33 2.46 28.03
CA LEU A 426 1.93 1.17 28.41
C LEU A 426 3.02 1.34 29.47
N ASN A 427 3.95 2.28 29.28
CA ASN A 427 5.03 2.54 30.24
C ASN A 427 4.50 3.01 31.60
N ARG A 428 3.41 3.79 31.64
CA ARG A 428 2.74 4.16 32.89
C ARG A 428 2.11 2.95 33.58
N ALA A 429 1.50 2.04 32.83
CA ALA A 429 0.97 0.78 33.36
C ALA A 429 2.09 -0.12 33.91
N ILE A 430 3.21 -0.26 33.18
CA ILE A 430 4.41 -0.98 33.64
C ILE A 430 4.93 -0.38 34.94
N SER A 431 5.15 0.94 34.95
CA SER A 431 5.68 1.64 36.13
C SER A 431 4.77 1.48 37.36
N GLY A 432 3.45 1.57 37.14
CA GLY A 432 2.46 1.40 38.20
C GLY A 432 2.42 -0.01 38.79
N HIS A 433 2.56 -1.03 37.94
CA HIS A 433 2.69 -2.42 38.37
C HIS A 433 3.98 -2.65 39.17
N THR A 434 5.14 -2.26 38.62
CA THR A 434 6.45 -2.47 39.27
C THR A 434 6.62 -1.64 40.55
N GLY A 435 5.94 -0.50 40.65
CA GLY A 435 6.02 0.40 41.81
C GLY A 435 5.10 0.02 42.97
N GLY A 436 4.11 -0.85 42.76
CA GLY A 436 3.19 -1.33 43.80
C GLY A 436 2.29 -0.26 44.44
N GLY A 437 2.09 0.88 43.77
CA GLY A 437 1.49 2.09 44.36
C GLY A 437 0.27 2.66 43.63
N ASP A 438 -0.29 1.97 42.63
CA ASP A 438 -1.48 2.45 41.94
C ASP A 438 -2.73 2.26 42.83
N GLU A 439 -3.43 3.35 43.14
CA GLU A 439 -4.75 3.33 43.80
C GLU A 439 -5.87 2.86 42.84
N ILE A 440 -5.57 2.82 41.54
CA ILE A 440 -6.52 2.49 40.46
C ILE A 440 -6.14 1.12 39.87
N PRO A 441 -7.12 0.29 39.47
CA PRO A 441 -6.83 -1.01 38.89
C PRO A 441 -5.87 -0.93 37.69
N ASN A 442 -4.75 -1.66 37.77
CA ASN A 442 -3.69 -1.69 36.77
C ASN A 442 -3.82 -2.92 35.85
N ILE A 443 -3.64 -2.72 34.54
CA ILE A 443 -3.79 -3.77 33.51
C ILE A 443 -2.86 -4.98 33.79
N LEU A 444 -1.58 -4.74 34.05
CA LEU A 444 -0.59 -5.80 34.22
C LEU A 444 -0.78 -6.52 35.56
N SER A 445 -1.04 -5.77 36.63
CA SER A 445 -1.32 -6.37 37.94
C SER A 445 -2.54 -7.29 37.93
N ILE A 446 -3.54 -7.01 37.08
CA ILE A 446 -4.71 -7.89 36.92
C ILE A 446 -4.36 -9.16 36.15
N LEU A 447 -3.58 -9.05 35.06
CA LEU A 447 -3.28 -10.17 34.16
C LEU A 447 -2.24 -11.15 34.71
N ILE A 448 -1.31 -10.65 35.52
CA ILE A 448 -0.21 -11.44 36.06
C ILE A 448 -0.61 -12.11 37.38
N ARG A 449 -1.55 -11.53 38.14
CA ARG A 449 -2.05 -12.10 39.40
C ARG A 449 -2.52 -13.56 39.20
N PRO A 450 -2.09 -14.50 40.05
CA PRO A 450 -2.55 -15.88 39.99
C PRO A 450 -4.07 -16.01 40.07
N LEU A 451 -4.63 -16.92 39.29
CA LEU A 451 -6.07 -17.19 39.28
C LEU A 451 -6.54 -17.82 40.60
N ASP A 452 -7.44 -17.14 41.29
CA ASP A 452 -8.15 -17.58 42.49
C ASP A 452 -9.69 -17.41 42.34
N PHE A 453 -10.47 -17.89 43.32
CA PHE A 453 -11.94 -17.81 43.28
C PHE A 453 -12.48 -16.37 43.18
N ASP A 454 -11.76 -15.37 43.69
CA ASP A 454 -12.22 -13.98 43.62
C ASP A 454 -11.88 -13.34 42.26
N THR A 455 -10.80 -13.76 41.60
CA THR A 455 -10.48 -13.33 40.22
C THR A 455 -11.43 -13.89 39.17
N THR A 456 -12.02 -15.07 39.39
CA THR A 456 -12.91 -15.74 38.42
C THR A 456 -14.38 -15.36 38.55
N LYS A 457 -14.77 -14.62 39.60
CA LYS A 457 -16.15 -14.11 39.79
C LYS A 457 -16.61 -13.15 38.71
N ASP A 458 -15.70 -12.33 38.20
CA ASP A 458 -15.96 -11.35 37.13
C ASP A 458 -15.00 -11.63 35.97
N PRO A 459 -15.33 -12.58 35.07
CA PRO A 459 -14.44 -12.96 33.97
C PRO A 459 -14.17 -11.79 33.01
N TYR A 460 -15.07 -10.79 32.96
CA TYR A 460 -14.88 -9.60 32.15
C TYR A 460 -13.77 -8.68 32.65
N GLN A 461 -13.38 -8.74 33.93
CA GLN A 461 -12.24 -7.95 34.42
C GLN A 461 -10.94 -8.37 33.72
N LEU A 462 -10.65 -9.68 33.74
CA LEU A 462 -9.48 -10.27 33.09
C LEU A 462 -9.55 -10.13 31.57
N TRP A 463 -10.74 -10.35 30.99
CA TRP A 463 -10.95 -10.20 29.56
C TRP A 463 -10.73 -8.76 29.10
N LEU A 464 -11.28 -7.76 29.79
CA LEU A 464 -11.09 -6.33 29.46
C LEU A 464 -9.63 -5.90 29.63
N ALA A 465 -8.93 -6.38 30.66
CA ALA A 465 -7.50 -6.14 30.82
C ALA A 465 -6.70 -6.74 29.65
N SER A 466 -7.05 -7.95 29.22
CA SER A 466 -6.42 -8.62 28.07
C SER A 466 -6.67 -7.85 26.77
N VAL A 467 -7.90 -7.37 26.57
CA VAL A 467 -8.28 -6.53 25.43
C VAL A 467 -7.48 -5.23 25.40
N LEU A 468 -7.32 -4.54 26.54
CA LEU A 468 -6.55 -3.30 26.60
C LEU A 468 -5.06 -3.55 26.30
N LEU A 469 -4.45 -4.57 26.92
CA LEU A 469 -3.05 -4.89 26.65
C LEU A 469 -2.84 -5.32 25.21
N PHE A 470 -3.74 -6.14 24.65
CA PHE A 470 -3.73 -6.52 23.24
C PHE A 470 -3.69 -5.27 22.36
N HIS A 471 -4.60 -4.31 22.54
CA HIS A 471 -4.61 -3.11 21.72
C HIS A 471 -3.38 -2.21 21.93
N LEU A 472 -2.75 -2.22 23.11
CA LEU A 472 -1.50 -1.48 23.38
C LEU A 472 -0.29 -2.06 22.65
N ILE A 473 -0.24 -3.38 22.43
CA ILE A 473 0.90 -4.05 21.79
C ILE A 473 0.64 -4.46 20.33
N TYR A 474 -0.62 -4.50 19.91
CA TYR A 474 -1.03 -4.95 18.58
C TYR A 474 -0.38 -4.09 17.49
N GLU A 475 0.28 -4.73 16.53
CA GLU A 475 1.03 -4.09 15.42
C GLU A 475 2.07 -3.04 15.87
N ASP A 476 2.64 -3.18 17.08
CA ASP A 476 3.66 -2.26 17.61
C ASP A 476 4.84 -3.02 18.23
N PRO A 477 5.93 -3.22 17.47
CA PRO A 477 7.12 -3.95 17.94
C PRO A 477 7.82 -3.31 19.15
N GLU A 478 7.77 -1.97 19.28
CA GLU A 478 8.38 -1.28 20.42
C GLU A 478 7.57 -1.53 21.70
N ALA A 479 6.24 -1.45 21.61
CA ALA A 479 5.35 -1.77 22.72
C ALA A 479 5.45 -3.24 23.15
N LYS A 480 5.52 -4.18 22.19
CA LYS A 480 5.76 -5.62 22.49
C LYS A 480 7.06 -5.83 23.25
N ALA A 481 8.15 -5.20 22.80
CA ALA A 481 9.46 -5.29 23.45
C ALA A 481 9.48 -4.62 24.83
N ALA A 482 8.71 -3.55 25.04
CA ALA A 482 8.57 -2.91 26.35
C ALA A 482 7.81 -3.81 27.34
N ALA A 483 6.68 -4.39 26.93
CA ALA A 483 5.89 -5.29 27.77
C ALA A 483 6.65 -6.59 28.12
N MET A 484 7.48 -7.11 27.21
CA MET A 484 8.29 -8.33 27.44
C MET A 484 9.34 -8.17 28.55
N LYS A 485 9.73 -6.93 28.88
CA LYS A 485 10.70 -6.65 29.97
C LYS A 485 10.10 -6.73 31.37
N VAL A 486 8.78 -6.88 31.49
CA VAL A 486 8.11 -6.98 32.78
C VAL A 486 8.32 -8.38 33.35
N THR A 487 8.80 -8.44 34.60
CA THR A 487 9.06 -9.69 35.32
C THR A 487 8.58 -9.57 36.77
N GLU A 488 8.07 -10.65 37.35
CA GLU A 488 7.78 -10.78 38.79
C GLU A 488 8.80 -11.69 39.47
N GLY A 489 9.00 -11.49 40.78
CA GLY A 489 9.96 -12.24 41.59
C GLY A 489 11.29 -11.52 41.79
N ASP A 490 11.94 -11.78 42.93
CA ASP A 490 13.25 -11.22 43.28
C ASP A 490 14.35 -12.29 43.29
N ALA A 491 15.15 -12.32 42.22
CA ALA A 491 16.32 -13.19 42.11
C ALA A 491 17.36 -12.96 43.22
N GLU A 492 17.50 -11.73 43.73
CA GLU A 492 18.43 -11.41 44.82
C GLU A 492 17.96 -11.99 46.16
N SER A 493 16.63 -12.10 46.34
CA SER A 493 16.01 -12.80 47.47
C SER A 493 15.87 -14.31 47.27
N GLY A 494 16.33 -14.85 46.13
CA GLY A 494 16.26 -16.28 45.79
C GLY A 494 14.87 -16.75 45.33
N GLU A 495 13.99 -15.81 44.97
CA GLU A 495 12.70 -16.11 44.35
C GLU A 495 12.87 -16.40 42.85
N GLU A 496 11.95 -17.21 42.31
CA GLU A 496 11.91 -17.48 40.88
C GLU A 496 11.41 -16.24 40.14
N VAL A 497 12.20 -15.78 39.15
CA VAL A 497 11.80 -14.65 38.31
C VAL A 497 11.00 -15.18 37.14
N VAL A 498 9.73 -14.80 37.08
CA VAL A 498 8.79 -15.20 36.02
C VAL A 498 8.53 -14.01 35.11
N THR A 499 8.64 -14.21 33.80
CA THR A 499 8.35 -13.14 32.84
C THR A 499 6.84 -12.91 32.72
N CYS A 500 6.42 -11.71 32.30
CA CYS A 500 5.01 -11.41 32.09
C CYS A 500 4.35 -12.37 31.09
N VAL A 501 5.06 -12.77 30.03
CA VAL A 501 4.56 -13.75 29.04
C VAL A 501 4.35 -15.11 29.70
N GLN A 502 5.29 -15.57 30.52
CA GLN A 502 5.20 -16.85 31.23
C GLN A 502 4.08 -16.84 32.28
N ALA A 503 3.92 -15.76 33.03
CA ALA A 503 2.83 -15.66 34.00
C ALA A 503 1.45 -15.68 33.32
N ILE A 504 1.29 -14.97 32.20
CA ILE A 504 0.07 -14.99 31.40
C ILE A 504 -0.18 -16.39 30.81
N ALA A 505 0.86 -17.05 30.29
CA ALA A 505 0.77 -18.42 29.80
C ALA A 505 0.35 -19.39 30.91
N GLY A 506 0.98 -19.31 32.09
CA GLY A 506 0.65 -20.12 33.25
C GLY A 506 -0.79 -19.92 33.72
N ASN A 507 -1.28 -18.67 33.75
CA ASN A 507 -2.67 -18.35 34.06
C ASN A 507 -3.64 -18.90 33.01
N LEU A 508 -3.33 -18.81 31.71
CA LEU A 508 -4.11 -19.44 30.65
C LEU A 508 -4.21 -20.96 30.85
N ILE A 509 -3.09 -21.64 31.06
CA ILE A 509 -3.07 -23.10 31.25
C ILE A 509 -3.86 -23.49 32.51
N THR A 510 -3.71 -22.71 33.59
CA THR A 510 -4.45 -22.91 34.84
C THR A 510 -5.96 -22.78 34.62
N GLY A 511 -6.40 -21.73 33.91
CA GLY A 511 -7.81 -21.51 33.59
C GLY A 511 -8.42 -22.64 32.74
N ILE A 512 -7.69 -23.11 31.73
CA ILE A 512 -8.10 -24.26 30.90
C ILE A 512 -8.23 -25.54 31.76
N GLN A 513 -7.23 -25.84 32.60
CA GLN A 513 -7.24 -27.07 33.40
C GLN A 513 -8.33 -27.09 34.49
N ARG A 514 -8.73 -25.92 34.98
CA ARG A 514 -9.77 -25.76 36.00
C ARG A 514 -11.18 -25.66 35.41
N ASP A 515 -11.30 -25.55 34.09
CA ASP A 515 -12.57 -25.30 33.39
C ASP A 515 -13.24 -24.01 33.91
N ASP A 516 -12.44 -22.95 34.10
CA ASP A 516 -12.94 -21.61 34.44
C ASP A 516 -13.70 -21.00 33.24
N ASP A 517 -14.48 -19.92 33.45
CA ASP A 517 -15.29 -19.30 32.38
C ASP A 517 -14.44 -19.01 31.12
N GLU A 518 -14.91 -19.49 29.98
CA GLU A 518 -14.19 -19.47 28.70
C GLU A 518 -13.71 -18.07 28.30
N ARG A 519 -14.37 -16.98 28.74
CA ARG A 519 -13.95 -15.60 28.48
C ARG A 519 -12.55 -15.30 29.03
N ILE A 520 -12.16 -15.91 30.14
CA ILE A 520 -10.83 -15.71 30.74
C ILE A 520 -9.76 -16.25 29.79
N SER A 521 -9.91 -17.52 29.40
CA SER A 521 -9.00 -18.19 28.47
C SER A 521 -9.01 -17.54 27.08
N VAL A 522 -10.17 -17.13 26.58
CA VAL A 522 -10.29 -16.37 25.31
C VAL A 522 -9.56 -15.03 25.38
N GLY A 523 -9.63 -14.33 26.52
CA GLY A 523 -8.90 -13.07 26.74
C GLY A 523 -7.39 -13.28 26.63
N TYR A 524 -6.84 -14.26 27.36
CA TYR A 524 -5.43 -14.59 27.29
C TYR A 524 -4.98 -15.12 25.92
N LEU A 525 -5.79 -15.96 25.27
CA LEU A 525 -5.51 -16.47 23.92
C LEU A 525 -5.50 -15.32 22.90
N THR A 526 -6.43 -14.38 22.99
CA THR A 526 -6.48 -13.16 22.14
C THR A 526 -5.20 -12.34 22.30
N LEU A 527 -4.82 -12.08 23.55
CA LEU A 527 -3.61 -11.33 23.88
C LEU A 527 -2.35 -12.04 23.36
N LEU A 528 -2.17 -13.33 23.66
CA LEU A 528 -1.01 -14.11 23.24
C LEU A 528 -0.92 -14.25 21.73
N CYS A 529 -2.05 -14.46 21.04
CA CYS A 529 -2.08 -14.48 19.58
C CYS A 529 -1.55 -13.15 19.01
N GLY A 530 -2.02 -12.01 19.51
CA GLY A 530 -1.52 -10.70 19.06
C GLY A 530 -0.07 -10.42 19.44
N TRP A 531 0.37 -10.86 20.62
CA TRP A 531 1.71 -10.61 21.13
C TRP A 531 2.76 -11.41 20.39
N LEU A 532 2.56 -12.73 20.23
CA LEU A 532 3.53 -13.65 19.59
C LEU A 532 3.56 -13.50 18.06
N PHE A 533 2.50 -12.97 17.44
CA PHE A 533 2.44 -12.81 16.00
C PHE A 533 3.52 -11.85 15.49
N GLU A 534 4.36 -12.32 14.57
CA GLU A 534 5.49 -11.54 14.03
C GLU A 534 6.47 -11.02 15.11
N ASP A 535 6.65 -11.77 16.21
CA ASP A 535 7.65 -11.47 17.23
C ASP A 535 8.36 -12.74 17.77
N PRO A 536 9.50 -13.14 17.16
CA PRO A 536 10.25 -14.33 17.58
C PRO A 536 10.79 -14.28 19.02
N ASP A 537 11.03 -13.09 19.58
CA ASP A 537 11.59 -12.97 20.93
C ASP A 537 10.52 -13.34 21.97
N VAL A 538 9.29 -12.87 21.77
CA VAL A 538 8.14 -13.22 22.61
C VAL A 538 7.79 -14.71 22.47
N VAL A 539 7.90 -15.27 21.26
CA VAL A 539 7.76 -16.72 21.04
C VAL A 539 8.81 -17.49 21.83
N ASN A 540 10.06 -17.03 21.84
CA ASN A 540 11.12 -17.69 22.60
C ASN A 540 10.88 -17.62 24.11
N ASP A 541 10.43 -16.48 24.63
CA ASP A 541 10.08 -16.34 26.04
C ASP A 541 8.95 -17.30 26.46
N PHE A 542 7.89 -17.40 25.64
CA PHE A 542 6.81 -18.39 25.83
C PHE A 542 7.32 -19.84 25.80
N LEU A 543 8.20 -20.17 24.85
CA LEU A 543 8.78 -21.51 24.71
C LEU A 543 9.78 -21.87 25.81
N GLY A 544 10.19 -20.91 26.65
CA GLY A 544 10.99 -21.17 27.85
C GLY A 544 10.32 -22.18 28.79
N GLU A 545 8.98 -22.21 28.82
CA GLU A 545 8.20 -23.16 29.61
C GLU A 545 7.48 -24.20 28.71
N GLY A 546 8.18 -25.28 28.37
CA GLY A 546 7.68 -26.29 27.41
C GLY A 546 6.43 -27.08 27.83
N SER A 547 6.04 -27.04 29.11
CA SER A 547 4.81 -27.65 29.64
C SER A 547 3.55 -27.04 29.02
N SER A 548 3.58 -25.74 28.74
CA SER A 548 2.47 -24.97 28.15
C SER A 548 2.07 -25.51 26.78
N ILE A 549 3.04 -25.91 25.95
CA ILE A 549 2.78 -26.49 24.63
C ILE A 549 2.00 -27.81 24.72
N GLN A 550 2.31 -28.67 25.69
CA GLN A 550 1.60 -29.94 25.86
C GLN A 550 0.13 -29.70 26.24
N SER A 551 -0.12 -28.73 27.12
CA SER A 551 -1.48 -28.38 27.56
C SER A 551 -2.30 -27.79 26.41
N LEU A 552 -1.72 -26.89 25.61
CA LEU A 552 -2.37 -26.34 24.42
C LEU A 552 -2.69 -27.42 23.38
N ILE A 553 -1.77 -28.37 23.14
CA ILE A 553 -2.01 -29.49 22.23
C ILE A 553 -3.14 -30.38 22.75
N GLN A 554 -3.17 -30.65 24.06
CA GLN A 554 -4.21 -31.45 24.69
C GLN A 554 -5.57 -30.78 24.54
N GLU A 555 -5.65 -29.46 24.72
CA GLU A 555 -6.87 -28.68 24.55
C GLU A 555 -7.34 -28.65 23.10
N ALA A 556 -6.45 -28.35 22.16
CA ALA A 556 -6.75 -28.37 20.72
C ALA A 556 -7.27 -29.73 20.24
N LYS A 557 -6.83 -30.82 20.88
CA LYS A 557 -7.25 -32.18 20.55
C LYS A 557 -8.63 -32.55 21.10
N GLN A 558 -9.14 -31.83 22.12
CA GLN A 558 -10.43 -32.15 22.71
C GLN A 558 -11.56 -32.07 21.67
N GLU A 559 -12.43 -33.07 21.64
CA GLU A 559 -13.74 -32.98 20.99
C GLU A 559 -14.68 -32.24 21.95
N GLY A 560 -14.47 -30.93 22.06
CA GLY A 560 -15.30 -30.04 22.89
C GLY A 560 -16.74 -29.93 22.38
N SER A 561 -17.58 -29.20 23.14
CA SER A 561 -18.90 -28.79 22.64
C SER A 561 -18.73 -28.03 21.31
N PRO A 562 -19.70 -28.12 20.39
CA PRO A 562 -19.66 -27.36 19.14
C PRO A 562 -19.59 -25.84 19.37
N ASP A 563 -19.96 -25.39 20.57
CA ASP A 563 -19.99 -23.98 20.97
C ASP A 563 -18.67 -23.49 21.60
N SER A 564 -17.71 -24.38 21.87
CA SER A 564 -16.43 -23.97 22.48
C SER A 564 -15.45 -23.39 21.44
N LEU A 565 -14.88 -22.25 21.80
CA LEU A 565 -13.85 -21.50 21.07
C LEU A 565 -12.43 -22.01 21.39
N LEU A 566 -12.20 -22.60 22.57
CA LEU A 566 -10.86 -22.94 23.06
C LEU A 566 -10.07 -23.87 22.12
N PRO A 567 -10.61 -25.00 21.60
CA PRO A 567 -9.81 -25.89 20.78
C PRO A 567 -9.28 -25.22 19.51
N GLY A 568 -10.12 -24.37 18.89
CA GLY A 568 -9.76 -23.60 17.70
C GLY A 568 -8.74 -22.50 17.98
N LEU A 569 -8.92 -21.75 19.07
CA LEU A 569 -7.99 -20.69 19.47
C LEU A 569 -6.64 -21.24 19.92
N CYS A 570 -6.61 -22.38 20.63
CA CYS A 570 -5.38 -23.09 20.96
C CYS A 570 -4.65 -23.56 19.70
N ALA A 571 -5.35 -24.09 18.70
CA ALA A 571 -4.76 -24.45 17.41
C ALA A 571 -4.20 -23.22 16.66
N VAL A 572 -4.91 -22.09 16.69
CA VAL A 572 -4.41 -20.81 16.16
C VAL A 572 -3.13 -20.38 16.85
N LEU A 573 -3.09 -20.36 18.19
CA LEU A 573 -1.91 -19.99 18.96
C LEU A 573 -0.72 -20.93 18.68
N LEU A 574 -0.93 -22.24 18.64
CA LEU A 574 0.08 -23.22 18.24
C LEU A 574 0.60 -22.97 16.82
N GLY A 575 -0.28 -22.56 15.91
CA GLY A 575 0.08 -22.12 14.56
C GLY A 575 1.00 -20.91 14.55
N ILE A 576 0.69 -19.90 15.35
CA ILE A 576 1.49 -18.68 15.50
C ILE A 576 2.86 -19.02 16.09
N ILE A 577 2.89 -19.80 17.18
CA ILE A 577 4.13 -20.26 17.82
C ILE A 577 4.99 -21.02 16.80
N TYR A 578 4.41 -21.94 16.03
CA TYR A 578 5.15 -22.66 15.00
C TYR A 578 5.66 -21.71 13.92
N GLU A 579 4.80 -20.88 13.33
CA GLU A 579 5.12 -19.99 12.21
C GLU A 579 6.31 -19.08 12.54
N PHE A 580 6.38 -18.53 13.75
CA PHE A 580 7.42 -17.59 14.18
C PHE A 580 8.52 -18.19 15.08
N SER A 581 8.51 -19.51 15.30
CA SER A 581 9.64 -20.21 15.93
C SER A 581 10.86 -20.30 15.01
N THR A 582 12.03 -20.36 15.62
CA THR A 582 13.34 -20.44 14.95
C THR A 582 14.09 -21.71 15.35
N LYS A 583 15.21 -22.00 14.69
CA LYS A 583 16.12 -23.09 15.08
C LYS A 583 16.75 -22.90 16.46
N ASP A 584 16.90 -21.64 16.90
CA ASP A 584 17.53 -21.25 18.17
C ASP A 584 16.51 -21.07 19.30
N SER A 585 15.21 -21.28 19.02
CA SER A 585 14.15 -21.24 20.03
C SER A 585 14.37 -22.29 21.12
N PRO A 586 13.98 -22.04 22.39
CA PRO A 586 14.16 -23.00 23.49
C PRO A 586 13.61 -24.40 23.20
N ILE A 587 12.49 -24.46 22.48
CA ILE A 587 12.06 -25.64 21.74
C ILE A 587 12.32 -25.35 20.25
N PRO A 588 13.32 -26.00 19.63
CA PRO A 588 13.66 -25.75 18.23
C PRO A 588 12.47 -25.99 17.30
N ARG A 589 12.35 -25.17 16.25
CA ARG A 589 11.28 -25.25 15.24
C ARG A 589 11.03 -26.67 14.72
N SER A 590 12.08 -27.44 14.44
CA SER A 590 11.98 -28.83 13.96
C SER A 590 11.36 -29.77 14.99
N THR A 591 11.73 -29.62 16.26
CA THR A 591 11.15 -30.36 17.39
C THR A 591 9.68 -29.99 17.59
N LEU A 592 9.35 -28.69 17.50
CA LEU A 592 7.99 -28.20 17.62
C LEU A 592 7.09 -28.75 16.49
N HIS A 593 7.57 -28.75 15.24
CA HIS A 593 6.87 -29.35 14.11
C HIS A 593 6.59 -30.84 14.33
N GLN A 594 7.60 -31.61 14.72
CA GLN A 594 7.44 -33.02 15.04
C GLN A 594 6.41 -33.26 16.16
N LEU A 595 6.41 -32.40 17.17
CA LEU A 595 5.45 -32.49 18.27
C LEU A 595 4.02 -32.24 17.79
N LEU A 596 3.79 -31.19 16.99
CA LEU A 596 2.47 -30.88 16.43
C LEU A 596 1.95 -32.01 15.52
N ILE A 597 2.80 -32.51 14.62
CA ILE A 597 2.43 -33.60 13.70
C ILE A 597 2.15 -34.91 14.45
N SER A 598 2.97 -35.26 15.45
CA SER A 598 2.84 -36.53 16.16
C SER A 598 1.73 -36.56 17.20
N ARG A 599 1.44 -35.44 17.89
CA ARG A 599 0.50 -35.40 19.01
C ARG A 599 -0.89 -34.89 18.64
N LEU A 600 -0.96 -33.81 17.87
CA LEU A 600 -2.22 -33.21 17.39
C LEU A 600 -2.62 -33.82 16.05
N GLY A 601 -1.68 -33.91 15.12
CA GLY A 601 -1.92 -34.38 13.76
C GLY A 601 -2.37 -33.26 12.82
N ARG A 602 -1.87 -33.31 11.59
CA ARG A 602 -2.11 -32.28 10.57
C ARG A 602 -3.60 -32.04 10.30
N GLU A 603 -4.36 -33.11 10.10
CA GLU A 603 -5.78 -33.01 9.76
C GLU A 603 -6.60 -32.40 10.90
N GLN A 604 -6.32 -32.78 12.15
CA GLN A 604 -7.00 -32.21 13.31
C GLN A 604 -6.64 -30.74 13.49
N TYR A 605 -5.36 -30.36 13.33
CA TYR A 605 -4.94 -28.97 13.35
C TYR A 605 -5.75 -28.10 12.37
N ILE A 606 -5.86 -28.56 11.12
CA ILE A 606 -6.61 -27.84 10.07
C ILE A 606 -8.11 -27.79 10.39
N ASP A 607 -8.68 -28.92 10.84
CA ASP A 607 -10.11 -29.01 11.22
C ASP A 607 -10.47 -28.03 12.35
N LYS A 608 -9.64 -27.92 13.39
CA LYS A 608 -9.90 -27.03 14.54
C LYS A 608 -9.91 -25.55 14.15
N ILE A 609 -8.96 -25.13 13.32
CA ILE A 609 -8.93 -23.74 12.83
C ILE A 609 -10.09 -23.48 11.87
N THR A 610 -10.45 -24.45 11.03
CA THR A 610 -11.58 -24.34 10.11
C THR A 610 -12.91 -24.21 10.86
N LYS A 611 -13.12 -25.01 11.92
CA LYS A 611 -14.29 -24.90 12.79
C LYS A 611 -14.38 -23.56 13.50
N LEU A 612 -13.25 -23.00 13.97
CA LEU A 612 -13.24 -21.65 14.55
C LEU A 612 -13.67 -20.59 13.52
N ARG A 613 -13.21 -20.71 12.27
CA ARG A 613 -13.61 -19.81 11.18
C ARG A 613 -15.12 -19.89 10.88
N GLU A 614 -15.70 -21.08 10.99
CA GLU A 614 -17.13 -21.34 10.74
C GLU A 614 -18.02 -21.00 11.94
N HIS A 615 -17.43 -20.82 13.12
CA HIS A 615 -18.15 -20.54 14.36
C HIS A 615 -18.96 -19.23 14.27
N PRO A 616 -20.24 -19.20 14.69
CA PRO A 616 -21.09 -18.00 14.57
C PRO A 616 -20.49 -16.74 15.19
N LEU A 617 -19.85 -16.85 16.36
CA LEU A 617 -19.17 -15.73 17.05
C LEU A 617 -18.02 -15.09 16.25
N VAL A 618 -17.50 -15.76 15.22
CA VAL A 618 -16.45 -15.26 14.32
C VAL A 618 -17.02 -14.94 12.94
N ARG A 619 -17.78 -15.86 12.36
CA ARG A 619 -18.36 -15.73 11.01
C ARG A 619 -19.34 -14.57 10.91
N ASP A 620 -20.26 -14.48 11.87
CA ASP A 620 -21.38 -13.53 11.86
C ASP A 620 -21.14 -12.34 12.80
N PHE A 621 -19.89 -12.12 13.24
CA PHE A 621 -19.53 -11.12 14.24
C PHE A 621 -20.14 -9.73 13.99
N GLU A 622 -20.18 -9.29 12.73
CA GLU A 622 -20.70 -7.99 12.33
C GLU A 622 -22.20 -7.77 12.60
N VAL A 623 -22.98 -8.85 12.76
CA VAL A 623 -24.42 -8.79 13.01
C VAL A 623 -24.81 -9.23 14.44
N LEU A 624 -23.84 -9.71 15.23
CA LEU A 624 -24.09 -10.15 16.60
C LEU A 624 -24.13 -8.96 17.57
N PRO A 625 -25.08 -8.94 18.54
CA PRO A 625 -25.11 -7.93 19.59
C PRO A 625 -23.81 -7.92 20.41
N GLN A 626 -23.15 -6.77 20.48
CA GLN A 626 -21.94 -6.57 21.30
C GLN A 626 -22.27 -5.83 22.61
N THR A 627 -23.43 -6.13 23.18
CA THR A 627 -24.00 -5.48 24.37
C THR A 627 -24.78 -6.49 25.22
N VAL A 628 -25.06 -6.16 26.48
CA VAL A 628 -25.82 -7.02 27.41
C VAL A 628 -27.22 -7.38 26.88
N GLN A 629 -27.82 -6.57 26.00
CA GLN A 629 -29.19 -6.78 25.47
C GLN A 629 -29.37 -7.94 24.47
N GLY A 630 -28.34 -8.77 24.24
CA GLY A 630 -28.48 -10.02 23.46
C GLY A 630 -29.42 -11.05 24.10
N GLN A 631 -29.88 -12.04 23.31
CA GLN A 631 -30.64 -13.18 23.84
C GLN A 631 -29.72 -14.08 24.67
N HIS A 632 -30.02 -14.30 25.95
CA HIS A 632 -29.27 -15.21 26.82
C HIS A 632 -30.20 -16.27 27.40
N ASP A 633 -29.96 -17.54 27.05
CA ASP A 633 -30.52 -18.67 27.80
C ASP A 633 -29.68 -18.85 29.09
N SER A 634 -29.95 -18.02 30.10
CA SER A 634 -29.54 -18.19 31.51
C SER A 634 -28.06 -17.98 31.91
N GLY A 635 -27.24 -17.27 31.11
CA GLY A 635 -25.81 -17.03 31.40
C GLY A 635 -25.32 -15.56 31.30
N LEU A 636 -24.00 -15.37 31.34
CA LEU A 636 -23.33 -14.11 31.00
C LEU A 636 -23.47 -13.81 29.50
N PRO A 637 -23.40 -12.54 29.05
CA PRO A 637 -23.56 -12.20 27.64
C PRO A 637 -22.50 -12.81 26.74
N ASP A 638 -22.84 -13.25 25.53
CA ASP A 638 -21.92 -13.88 24.56
C ASP A 638 -20.95 -12.89 23.87
N ILE A 639 -20.21 -12.12 24.67
CA ILE A 639 -19.20 -11.17 24.23
C ILE A 639 -17.82 -11.75 24.53
N PHE A 640 -17.23 -12.38 23.51
CA PHE A 640 -15.94 -13.06 23.61
C PHE A 640 -14.81 -12.34 22.86
N PHE A 641 -15.13 -11.55 21.84
CA PHE A 641 -14.15 -10.91 20.97
C PHE A 641 -14.44 -9.43 20.78
N LYS A 642 -13.39 -8.66 20.46
CA LYS A 642 -13.50 -7.32 19.90
C LYS A 642 -13.18 -7.36 18.41
N LYS A 643 -13.72 -6.39 17.67
CA LYS A 643 -13.58 -6.30 16.21
C LYS A 643 -12.14 -6.48 15.73
N THR A 644 -11.18 -5.81 16.35
CA THR A 644 -9.76 -5.86 15.98
C THR A 644 -9.20 -7.28 15.93
N PHE A 645 -9.57 -8.14 16.89
CA PHE A 645 -9.09 -9.52 16.91
C PHE A 645 -9.82 -10.41 15.90
N VAL A 646 -11.11 -10.15 15.66
CA VAL A 646 -11.87 -10.88 14.62
C VAL A 646 -11.34 -10.54 13.23
N ASP A 647 -11.05 -9.26 12.96
CA ASP A 647 -10.40 -8.81 11.73
C ASP A 647 -9.03 -9.50 11.59
N PHE A 648 -8.20 -9.52 12.64
CA PHE A 648 -6.93 -10.26 12.68
C PHE A 648 -7.10 -11.75 12.33
N LEU A 649 -8.09 -12.45 12.91
CA LEU A 649 -8.35 -13.85 12.59
C LEU A 649 -8.77 -14.02 11.13
N LYS A 650 -9.74 -13.21 10.66
CA LYS A 650 -10.26 -13.27 9.28
C LYS A 650 -9.15 -13.06 8.25
N ASP A 651 -8.23 -12.15 8.51
CA ASP A 651 -7.08 -11.87 7.64
C ASP A 651 -6.04 -13.00 7.66
N ASN A 652 -5.90 -13.73 8.77
CA ASN A 652 -4.82 -14.70 8.97
C ASN A 652 -5.21 -16.18 8.89
N PHE A 653 -6.50 -16.54 8.83
CA PHE A 653 -6.92 -17.95 8.81
C PHE A 653 -6.23 -18.78 7.74
N SER A 654 -6.11 -18.27 6.51
CA SER A 654 -5.47 -19.02 5.40
C SER A 654 -3.97 -19.20 5.60
N ARG A 655 -3.29 -18.20 6.20
CA ARG A 655 -1.87 -18.29 6.56
C ARG A 655 -1.65 -19.34 7.64
N LEU A 656 -2.46 -19.29 8.69
CA LEU A 656 -2.34 -20.18 9.85
C LEU A 656 -2.69 -21.63 9.50
N ILE A 657 -3.75 -21.88 8.72
CA ILE A 657 -4.08 -23.24 8.24
C ILE A 657 -2.90 -23.87 7.49
N ARG A 658 -2.17 -23.08 6.68
CA ARG A 658 -1.01 -23.53 5.90
C ARG A 658 0.28 -23.58 6.71
N ALA A 659 0.32 -23.00 7.91
CA ALA A 659 1.54 -22.91 8.72
C ALA A 659 2.13 -24.31 8.94
N ILE A 660 1.31 -25.30 9.32
CA ILE A 660 1.76 -26.68 9.60
C ILE A 660 2.44 -27.39 8.40
N ASP A 661 2.15 -26.95 7.18
CA ASP A 661 2.72 -27.51 5.94
C ASP A 661 4.06 -26.88 5.56
N ARG A 662 4.44 -25.77 6.21
CA ARG A 662 5.71 -25.09 5.97
C ARG A 662 6.87 -25.95 6.46
N ASP A 663 7.91 -26.03 5.64
CA ASP A 663 9.12 -26.79 5.95
C ASP A 663 9.76 -26.32 7.28
N PRO A 664 10.11 -27.22 8.21
CA PRO A 664 10.76 -26.86 9.46
C PRO A 664 12.13 -26.18 9.31
N GLY A 665 12.80 -26.32 8.17
CA GLY A 665 14.04 -25.62 7.83
C GLY A 665 13.83 -24.21 7.28
N MET A 666 12.59 -23.81 6.98
CA MET A 666 12.25 -22.51 6.40
C MET A 666 11.59 -21.57 7.42
N GLU A 667 12.40 -20.69 7.99
CA GLU A 667 11.96 -19.65 8.93
C GLU A 667 11.26 -18.47 8.21
N VAL A 668 10.41 -17.75 8.94
CA VAL A 668 9.78 -16.51 8.44
C VAL A 668 10.74 -15.35 8.72
N PRO A 669 11.17 -14.58 7.71
CA PRO A 669 11.87 -13.33 7.98
C PRO A 669 10.88 -12.31 8.56
N VAL A 670 11.20 -11.78 9.73
CA VAL A 670 10.42 -10.76 10.44
C VAL A 670 11.29 -9.51 10.61
N LEU A 671 10.79 -8.36 10.20
CA LEU A 671 11.45 -7.08 10.42
C LEU A 671 10.98 -6.48 11.75
N ALA A 672 11.75 -6.64 12.81
CA ALA A 672 11.48 -6.01 14.10
C ALA A 672 12.48 -4.87 14.34
N ASN A 673 11.99 -3.64 14.49
CA ASN A 673 12.82 -2.44 14.74
C ASN A 673 13.92 -2.22 13.68
N GLY A 674 13.64 -2.53 12.41
CA GLY A 674 14.59 -2.42 11.31
C GLY A 674 15.67 -3.51 11.27
N ILE A 675 15.63 -4.49 12.19
CA ILE A 675 16.53 -5.63 12.22
C ILE A 675 15.79 -6.84 11.63
N PRO A 676 16.28 -7.43 10.53
CA PRO A 676 15.69 -8.65 10.01
C PRO A 676 16.05 -9.83 10.94
N LYS A 677 15.02 -10.38 11.60
CA LYS A 677 15.07 -11.58 12.43
C LYS A 677 14.53 -12.77 11.62
N GLY A 678 14.98 -14.00 11.89
CA GLY A 678 14.56 -15.19 11.13
C GLY A 678 15.22 -15.35 9.75
N ILE A 679 16.32 -14.63 9.49
CA ILE A 679 17.20 -14.95 8.36
C ILE A 679 18.24 -15.96 8.85
N SER A 680 18.33 -17.12 8.18
CA SER A 680 19.34 -18.13 8.51
C SER A 680 20.73 -17.53 8.55
N ARG A 681 21.36 -17.55 9.73
CA ARG A 681 22.74 -17.11 9.92
C ARG A 681 23.72 -17.83 8.98
N GLU A 682 23.47 -19.09 8.64
CA GLU A 682 24.26 -19.82 7.65
C GLU A 682 24.07 -19.25 6.24
N LEU A 683 22.85 -18.84 5.86
CA LEU A 683 22.63 -18.18 4.57
C LEU A 683 23.34 -16.82 4.53
N VAL A 684 23.30 -16.06 5.62
CA VAL A 684 24.02 -14.78 5.74
C VAL A 684 25.53 -15.00 5.70
N ASP A 685 26.05 -15.99 6.41
CA ASP A 685 27.47 -16.32 6.44
C ASP A 685 27.94 -16.85 5.08
N ASN A 686 27.14 -17.65 4.39
CA ASN A 686 27.39 -18.10 3.02
C ASN A 686 27.35 -16.94 2.01
N LEU A 687 26.39 -16.02 2.14
CA LEU A 687 26.29 -14.83 1.29
C LEU A 687 27.44 -13.85 1.58
N ARG A 688 27.87 -13.72 2.82
CA ARG A 688 29.07 -12.95 3.20
C ARG A 688 30.33 -13.58 2.63
N ALA A 689 30.48 -14.89 2.74
CA ALA A 689 31.60 -15.62 2.15
C ALA A 689 31.63 -15.45 0.62
N GLN A 690 30.48 -15.57 -0.06
CA GLN A 690 30.39 -15.29 -1.50
C GLN A 690 30.70 -13.83 -1.84
N ALA A 691 30.23 -12.87 -1.04
CA ALA A 691 30.51 -11.46 -1.26
C ALA A 691 32.00 -11.14 -1.09
N GLU A 692 32.64 -11.74 -0.09
CA GLU A 692 34.08 -11.59 0.17
C GLU A 692 34.93 -12.27 -0.91
N GLU A 693 34.52 -13.45 -1.39
CA GLU A 693 35.12 -14.12 -2.55
C GLU A 693 35.00 -13.26 -3.82
N ARG A 694 33.83 -12.68 -4.09
CA ARG A 694 33.65 -11.76 -5.22
C ARG A 694 34.42 -10.46 -5.07
N ALA A 695 34.51 -9.90 -3.87
CA ALA A 695 35.31 -8.71 -3.60
C ALA A 695 36.80 -8.98 -3.85
N GLN A 696 37.30 -10.14 -3.42
CA GLN A 696 38.67 -10.56 -3.69
C GLN A 696 38.92 -10.77 -5.20
N ALA A 697 37.95 -11.35 -5.91
CA ALA A 697 38.02 -11.51 -7.36
C ALA A 697 38.06 -10.16 -8.10
N ILE A 698 37.25 -9.19 -7.67
CA ILE A 698 37.27 -7.82 -8.22
C ILE A 698 38.63 -7.17 -7.95
N GLN A 699 39.16 -7.26 -6.74
CA GLN A 699 40.47 -6.70 -6.40
C GLN A 699 41.60 -7.32 -7.22
N ASN A 700 41.54 -8.62 -7.47
CA ASN A 700 42.50 -9.31 -8.33
C ASN A 700 42.38 -8.84 -9.79
N LEU A 701 41.16 -8.72 -10.32
CA LEU A 701 40.91 -8.20 -11.67
C LEU A 701 41.35 -6.73 -11.82
N GLU A 702 41.13 -5.89 -10.80
CA GLU A 702 41.62 -4.51 -10.79
C GLU A 702 43.16 -4.44 -10.80
N SER A 703 43.83 -5.33 -10.05
CA SER A 703 45.29 -5.45 -10.08
C SER A 703 45.79 -5.91 -11.45
N GLU A 704 45.14 -6.91 -12.06
CA GLU A 704 45.48 -7.39 -13.40
C GLU A 704 45.25 -6.31 -14.46
N MET A 705 44.17 -5.53 -14.34
CA MET A 705 43.88 -4.41 -15.23
C MET A 705 44.95 -3.31 -15.09
N LEU A 706 45.39 -3.01 -13.87
CA LEU A 706 46.50 -2.08 -13.60
C LEU A 706 47.82 -2.56 -14.20
N ASP A 707 48.13 -3.85 -14.09
CA ASP A 707 49.34 -4.44 -14.66
C ASP A 707 49.29 -4.51 -16.20
N LEU A 708 48.12 -4.81 -16.78
CA LEU A 708 47.88 -4.71 -18.22
C LEU A 708 47.99 -3.27 -18.72
N GLN A 709 47.45 -2.31 -17.98
CA GLN A 709 47.57 -0.88 -18.31
C GLN A 709 49.03 -0.44 -18.28
N ARG A 710 49.81 -0.85 -17.27
CA ARG A 710 51.25 -0.58 -17.21
C ARG A 710 52.01 -1.20 -18.36
N LYS A 711 51.66 -2.43 -18.76
CA LYS A 711 52.26 -3.09 -19.93
C LYS A 711 51.90 -2.36 -21.22
N LEU A 712 50.66 -1.93 -21.37
CA LEU A 712 50.20 -1.15 -22.52
C LEU A 712 50.93 0.21 -22.60
N ASP A 713 51.09 0.91 -21.48
CA ASP A 713 51.84 2.17 -21.42
C ASP A 713 53.33 1.97 -21.74
N GLN A 714 53.91 0.86 -21.28
CA GLN A 714 55.29 0.48 -21.57
C GLN A 714 55.47 0.19 -23.07
N GLU A 715 54.57 -0.60 -23.67
CA GLU A 715 54.56 -0.87 -25.12
C GLU A 715 54.35 0.42 -25.93
N HIS A 716 53.47 1.33 -25.49
CA HIS A 716 53.31 2.64 -26.14
C HIS A 716 54.59 3.48 -26.06
N MET A 717 55.28 3.47 -24.93
CA MET A 717 56.56 4.18 -24.76
C MET A 717 57.67 3.58 -25.62
N ASP A 718 57.74 2.25 -25.71
CA ASP A 718 58.73 1.55 -26.52
C ASP A 718 58.43 1.67 -28.03
N HIS A 719 57.16 1.62 -28.43
CA HIS A 719 56.73 1.96 -29.79
C HIS A 719 57.07 3.42 -30.13
N LYS A 720 56.87 4.37 -29.20
CA LYS A 720 57.23 5.77 -29.41
C LYS A 720 58.73 5.95 -29.56
N ARG A 721 59.55 5.31 -28.71
CA ARG A 721 61.01 5.32 -28.82
C ARG A 721 61.48 4.72 -30.15
N THR A 722 60.88 3.62 -30.58
CA THR A 722 61.19 2.98 -31.86
C THR A 722 60.81 3.90 -33.01
N LYS A 723 59.63 4.53 -32.97
CA LYS A 723 59.19 5.52 -33.96
C LYS A 723 60.13 6.73 -34.02
N ASP A 724 60.55 7.26 -32.88
CA ASP A 724 61.46 8.41 -32.81
C ASP A 724 62.88 8.05 -33.28
N SER A 725 63.35 6.84 -32.99
CA SER A 725 64.63 6.31 -33.49
C SER A 725 64.59 6.10 -35.00
N SER A 726 63.54 5.45 -35.51
CA SER A 726 63.34 5.26 -36.96
C SER A 726 63.19 6.59 -37.67
N ASN A 727 62.52 7.58 -37.08
CA ASN A 727 62.46 8.94 -37.62
C ASN A 727 63.83 9.62 -37.64
N HIS A 728 64.64 9.46 -36.59
CA HIS A 728 66.02 9.97 -36.59
C HIS A 728 66.89 9.30 -37.65
N GLU A 729 66.75 7.99 -37.84
CA GLU A 729 67.45 7.24 -38.88
C GLU A 729 67.00 7.67 -40.28
N LEU A 730 65.70 7.86 -40.49
CA LEU A 730 65.13 8.36 -41.73
C LEU A 730 65.58 9.80 -41.99
N HIS A 731 65.72 10.63 -40.95
CA HIS A 731 66.25 11.98 -41.08
C HIS A 731 67.75 11.98 -41.41
N ARG A 732 68.55 11.10 -40.79
CA ARG A 732 69.96 10.88 -41.15
C ARG A 732 70.12 10.38 -42.57
N LEU A 733 69.31 9.40 -42.97
CA LEU A 733 69.30 8.86 -44.32
C LEU A 733 68.92 9.95 -45.32
N ASN A 734 67.89 10.75 -45.07
CA ASN A 734 67.54 11.88 -45.92
C ASN A 734 68.68 12.90 -45.99
N GLN A 735 69.33 13.23 -44.87
CA GLN A 735 70.44 14.18 -44.85
C GLN A 735 71.68 13.63 -45.57
N ALA A 736 71.94 12.32 -45.48
CA ALA A 736 72.98 11.63 -46.24
C ALA A 736 72.62 11.51 -47.73
N ASN A 737 71.36 11.31 -48.07
CA ASN A 737 70.88 11.25 -49.45
C ASN A 737 70.89 12.64 -50.10
N GLU A 738 70.61 13.69 -49.33
CA GLU A 738 70.70 15.08 -49.75
C GLU A 738 72.15 15.55 -49.85
N SER A 739 73.03 15.11 -48.93
CA SER A 739 74.48 15.32 -49.07
C SER A 739 75.00 14.58 -50.30
N MET A 740 74.63 13.32 -50.50
CA MET A 740 74.97 12.55 -51.70
C MET A 740 74.45 13.22 -52.96
N LYS A 741 73.20 13.71 -53.00
CA LYS A 741 72.68 14.50 -54.14
C LYS A 741 73.50 15.75 -54.38
N LYS A 742 73.91 16.49 -53.34
CA LYS A 742 74.82 17.64 -53.46
C LYS A 742 76.21 17.23 -53.95
N THR A 743 76.76 16.12 -53.46
CA THR A 743 78.07 15.62 -53.89
C THR A 743 78.00 15.14 -55.35
N HIS A 744 76.93 14.43 -55.74
CA HIS A 744 76.70 14.00 -57.11
C HIS A 744 76.43 15.19 -58.04
N GLN A 745 75.72 16.22 -57.57
CA GLN A 745 75.52 17.45 -58.33
C GLN A 745 76.82 18.26 -58.44
N ALA A 746 77.66 18.26 -57.42
CA ALA A 746 79.01 18.84 -57.46
C ALA A 746 79.96 18.01 -58.33
N GLU A 747 79.80 16.69 -58.40
CA GLU A 747 80.59 15.79 -59.22
C GLU A 747 80.17 15.84 -60.68
N LEU A 748 78.86 15.97 -60.96
CA LEU A 748 78.31 16.33 -62.28
C LEU A 748 78.79 17.72 -62.71
N SER A 749 78.77 18.71 -61.82
CA SER A 749 79.34 20.03 -62.11
C SER A 749 80.84 19.94 -62.35
N ARG A 750 81.59 19.11 -61.60
CA ARG A 750 83.03 18.88 -61.79
C ARG A 750 83.32 18.11 -63.07
N LEU A 751 82.45 17.21 -63.51
CA LEU A 751 82.55 16.53 -64.80
C LEU A 751 82.21 17.46 -65.96
N GLU A 752 81.21 18.34 -65.81
CA GLU A 752 80.94 19.44 -66.73
C GLU A 752 82.11 20.44 -66.77
N GLU A 753 82.74 20.68 -65.63
CA GLU A 753 83.94 21.51 -65.49
C GLU A 753 85.16 20.83 -66.15
N GLN A 754 85.30 19.51 -66.02
CA GLN A 754 86.34 18.74 -66.74
C GLN A 754 86.08 18.68 -68.25
N HIS A 755 84.82 18.60 -68.67
CA HIS A 755 84.42 18.63 -70.07
C HIS A 755 84.63 20.04 -70.68
N THR A 756 84.38 21.10 -69.92
CA THR A 756 84.71 22.48 -70.32
C THR A 756 86.21 22.77 -70.23
N LEU A 757 86.95 22.19 -69.29
CA LEU A 757 88.41 22.28 -69.18
C LEU A 757 89.10 21.58 -70.35
N ALA A 758 88.66 20.37 -70.72
CA ALA A 758 89.15 19.69 -71.92
C ALA A 758 88.79 20.48 -73.19
N LYS A 759 87.58 21.07 -73.26
CA LYS A 759 87.20 22.01 -74.32
C LYS A 759 88.03 23.30 -74.30
N SER A 760 88.50 23.76 -73.13
CA SER A 760 89.35 24.95 -72.97
C SER A 760 90.83 24.66 -73.25
N GLU A 761 91.32 23.45 -72.99
CA GLU A 761 92.65 23.02 -73.42
C GLU A 761 92.67 22.76 -74.92
N LEU A 762 91.54 22.32 -75.50
CA LEU A 762 91.30 22.41 -76.93
C LEU A 762 91.44 23.87 -77.41
N VAL A 763 90.98 24.88 -76.65
CA VAL A 763 91.14 26.33 -76.93
C VAL A 763 92.55 26.87 -76.57
N ARG A 764 93.30 26.29 -75.65
CA ARG A 764 94.65 26.75 -75.25
C ARG A 764 95.75 26.11 -76.09
N ASN A 765 95.54 24.93 -76.63
CA ASN A 765 96.24 24.50 -77.84
C ASN A 765 95.96 25.46 -79.02
N HIS A 766 94.88 26.24 -79.02
CA HIS A 766 94.76 27.41 -79.91
C HIS A 766 95.42 28.69 -79.36
N GLY A 767 95.75 28.76 -78.06
CA GLY A 767 96.40 29.90 -77.37
C GLY A 767 97.92 29.80 -77.23
N GLU A 768 98.51 28.63 -77.49
CA GLU A 768 99.82 28.35 -78.09
C GLU A 768 100.73 29.56 -78.33
N GLN A 769 100.21 30.54 -79.03
CA GLN A 769 101.02 31.59 -79.60
C GLN A 769 101.28 32.73 -78.62
N LEU A 770 100.56 32.82 -77.49
CA LEU A 770 100.53 33.99 -76.60
C LEU A 770 101.63 34.09 -75.55
N HIS A 771 102.82 33.67 -75.93
CA HIS A 771 103.99 34.45 -75.60
C HIS A 771 104.43 34.36 -74.13
N ALA A 772 105.57 33.73 -73.87
CA ALA A 772 106.89 34.30 -74.19
C ALA A 772 107.22 35.61 -73.47
N LEU A 773 106.29 36.19 -72.71
CA LEU A 773 106.46 37.56 -72.29
C LEU A 773 107.04 37.70 -70.88
N ASP A 774 106.57 36.95 -69.88
CA ASP A 774 106.80 37.44 -68.51
C ASP A 774 107.48 36.48 -67.53
N ASN A 775 108.33 35.62 -68.11
CA ASN A 775 109.60 35.10 -67.57
C ASN A 775 110.58 36.19 -67.07
N GLN A 776 110.06 37.38 -66.81
CA GLN A 776 110.75 38.61 -67.08
C GLN A 776 110.23 39.74 -66.22
N LEU A 777 109.20 39.51 -65.42
CA LEU A 777 109.18 40.10 -64.11
C LEU A 777 109.58 38.99 -63.14
N LYS A 778 110.87 38.66 -63.10
CA LYS A 778 111.82 39.58 -62.47
C LYS A 778 111.09 40.31 -61.33
N GLN A 779 111.52 40.19 -60.13
CA GLN A 779 112.90 40.37 -59.84
C GLN A 779 112.94 39.75 -58.45
N THR A 780 114.04 39.18 -57.99
CA THR A 780 115.26 40.00 -57.92
C THR A 780 115.00 41.42 -57.40
N THR A 781 113.88 41.63 -56.74
CA THR A 781 113.75 42.51 -55.65
C THR A 781 113.38 41.52 -54.58
N SER A 782 114.37 40.73 -54.11
CA SER A 782 115.49 41.43 -53.47
C SER A 782 114.95 42.59 -52.65
N GLU A 783 113.77 42.39 -52.07
CA GLU A 783 113.24 43.22 -51.04
C GLU A 783 113.06 42.34 -49.83
N HIS A 784 114.21 41.90 -49.40
CA HIS A 784 115.13 42.81 -48.74
C HIS A 784 114.78 42.57 -47.32
N GLU A 785 115.81 42.03 -46.69
CA GLU A 785 116.30 42.84 -45.60
C GLU A 785 115.20 43.15 -44.61
N ARG A 786 114.45 42.10 -44.27
CA ARG A 786 113.71 42.05 -43.03
C ARG A 786 113.27 40.68 -42.61
N ARG A 787 113.66 39.61 -43.29
CA ARG A 787 114.98 39.09 -42.99
C ARG A 787 115.43 39.48 -41.58
N THR A 788 115.00 38.66 -40.64
CA THR A 788 116.03 38.06 -39.79
C THR A 788 116.59 39.02 -38.74
N THR A 789 115.92 40.14 -38.51
CA THR A 789 116.19 40.91 -37.32
C THR A 789 115.60 40.21 -36.10
N GLU A 790 114.28 40.13 -35.92
CA GLU A 790 113.78 40.25 -34.54
C GLU A 790 112.89 39.15 -34.03
N LEU A 791 112.45 38.30 -34.94
CA LEU A 791 111.93 37.01 -34.54
C LEU A 791 113.05 35.99 -34.56
N SER A 792 114.30 36.42 -34.41
CA SER A 792 114.98 36.30 -33.10
C SER A 792 114.64 34.98 -32.47
N ASP A 793 114.95 34.01 -33.33
CA ASP A 793 115.63 32.81 -32.96
C ASP A 793 114.68 32.09 -32.01
N MET A 794 113.48 31.82 -32.53
CA MET A 794 113.17 31.02 -33.73
C MET A 794 113.64 29.62 -33.49
N HIS A 795 112.62 28.81 -33.23
CA HIS A 795 112.55 27.36 -33.46
C HIS A 795 113.53 26.45 -32.75
N GLU A 796 114.60 27.00 -32.28
CA GLU A 796 115.84 26.32 -32.15
C GLU A 796 116.33 26.98 -30.88
N SER A 797 116.11 26.35 -29.76
CA SER A 797 117.09 25.35 -29.49
C SER A 797 116.42 24.05 -29.18
N GLU A 798 116.70 23.15 -30.11
CA GLU A 798 117.13 21.84 -29.73
C GLU A 798 115.95 21.07 -29.16
N VAL A 799 115.19 20.37 -30.01
CA VAL A 799 115.66 19.31 -30.93
C VAL A 799 117.12 18.93 -30.68
N THR A 800 117.47 18.77 -29.41
CA THR A 800 117.00 17.62 -28.60
C THR A 800 116.89 16.37 -29.45
N GLU A 801 117.74 16.23 -30.44
CA GLU A 801 119.16 16.12 -30.28
C GLU A 801 119.38 14.64 -30.42
N LEU A 802 120.19 14.38 -31.43
CA LEU A 802 121.48 13.70 -31.29
C LEU A 802 121.48 12.27 -30.88
N LYS A 803 120.35 11.71 -30.51
CA LYS A 803 120.35 10.33 -30.08
C LYS A 803 121.06 9.42 -31.08
N GLN A 804 120.27 9.13 -32.08
CA GLN A 804 120.12 7.77 -32.53
C GLN A 804 120.08 7.78 -34.03
N MET A 805 120.91 8.60 -34.68
CA MET A 805 122.20 8.15 -35.21
C MET A 805 122.54 6.65 -35.03
N VAL A 806 121.55 5.82 -35.38
CA VAL A 806 121.68 5.19 -36.68
C VAL A 806 122.87 4.28 -36.45
N GLN A 807 122.80 3.35 -35.50
CA GLN A 807 121.88 2.21 -35.50
C GLN A 807 121.38 1.67 -36.85
N LYS A 808 121.49 2.36 -38.00
CA LYS A 808 122.66 2.05 -38.85
C LYS A 808 123.73 1.29 -38.04
N LEU A 809 124.25 0.24 -38.51
CA LEU A 809 124.71 0.16 -39.84
C LEU A 809 124.40 -1.22 -40.14
N GLU A 810 123.08 -1.39 -40.15
CA GLU A 810 122.64 -2.67 -40.43
C GLU A 810 123.09 -3.48 -39.12
N ALA A 811 122.45 -4.53 -38.64
CA ALA A 811 121.49 -5.35 -39.31
C ALA A 811 121.93 -5.64 -40.76
N SER A 812 123.20 -5.45 -41.17
CA SER A 812 124.42 -5.95 -40.49
C SER A 812 124.02 -7.08 -39.59
N LEU A 813 123.67 -8.16 -40.22
CA LEU A 813 124.08 -8.43 -41.57
C LEU A 813 123.17 -9.55 -41.88
N GLU A 814 122.05 -9.15 -42.47
CA GLU A 814 121.86 -9.45 -43.89
C GLU A 814 121.72 -10.95 -44.20
N LYS A 815 121.75 -11.82 -43.20
CA LYS A 815 122.15 -13.20 -43.41
C LYS A 815 121.30 -14.24 -42.70
N ALA A 816 120.49 -13.88 -41.70
CA ALA A 816 119.82 -14.90 -40.87
C ALA A 816 118.36 -15.20 -41.27
N ASN A 817 117.46 -14.20 -41.33
CA ASN A 817 116.01 -14.45 -41.23
C ASN A 817 115.27 -14.97 -42.47
N LYS A 818 116.00 -15.30 -43.54
CA LYS A 818 115.43 -15.98 -44.72
C LYS A 818 114.84 -17.36 -44.38
N ASP A 819 115.20 -17.97 -43.24
CA ASP A 819 114.78 -19.32 -42.82
C ASP A 819 113.29 -19.47 -42.39
N HIS A 820 112.48 -18.42 -42.18
CA HIS A 820 111.09 -18.59 -41.67
C HIS A 820 110.00 -18.87 -42.73
N ILE A 821 110.32 -18.70 -44.02
CA ILE A 821 109.36 -18.91 -45.11
C ILE A 821 109.04 -20.41 -45.35
N LEU A 822 109.81 -21.37 -44.79
CA LEU A 822 109.70 -22.81 -45.10
C LEU A 822 108.73 -23.65 -44.22
N ASP A 823 108.21 -23.17 -43.07
CA ASP A 823 107.50 -24.04 -42.09
C ASP A 823 105.94 -23.97 -42.03
N LEU A 824 105.26 -22.92 -42.54
CA LEU A 824 103.80 -22.72 -42.26
C LEU A 824 102.82 -23.09 -43.40
N GLN A 825 103.28 -23.34 -44.62
CA GLN A 825 102.39 -23.69 -45.76
C GLN A 825 101.77 -25.11 -45.66
N THR A 826 102.33 -26.01 -44.84
CA THR A 826 101.94 -27.44 -44.71
C THR A 826 100.64 -27.69 -43.91
N ALA A 827 99.99 -26.68 -43.34
CA ALA A 827 99.08 -26.87 -42.20
C ALA A 827 97.54 -26.81 -42.44
N HIS A 828 96.98 -26.65 -43.64
CA HIS A 828 95.51 -26.51 -43.72
C HIS A 828 94.77 -27.15 -44.89
N GLU A 829 95.44 -28.00 -45.65
CA GLU A 829 94.77 -29.03 -46.47
C GLU A 829 93.87 -29.97 -45.61
N GLU A 830 94.02 -30.00 -44.28
CA GLU A 830 93.24 -30.86 -43.37
C GLU A 830 91.76 -30.49 -43.18
N TYR A 831 91.32 -29.24 -43.41
CA TYR A 831 89.91 -28.88 -43.13
C TYR A 831 88.92 -29.24 -44.25
N SER A 832 89.42 -29.61 -45.43
CA SER A 832 88.59 -29.88 -46.63
C SER A 832 87.86 -31.24 -46.62
N THR A 833 88.21 -32.18 -45.75
CA THR A 833 87.71 -33.58 -45.80
C THR A 833 86.48 -33.85 -44.92
N ASN A 834 86.09 -32.96 -44.02
CA ASN A 834 85.03 -33.22 -43.03
C ASN A 834 83.56 -33.10 -43.52
N LEU A 835 83.26 -32.53 -44.70
CA LEU A 835 81.87 -32.14 -45.07
C LEU A 835 81.08 -33.17 -45.91
N SER A 836 81.73 -34.11 -46.58
CA SER A 836 81.12 -35.06 -47.53
C SER A 836 80.09 -36.05 -46.94
N ASN A 837 79.96 -36.15 -45.62
CA ASN A 837 79.18 -37.21 -44.96
C ASN A 837 77.69 -36.88 -44.73
N LEU A 838 77.22 -35.66 -45.01
CA LEU A 838 75.86 -35.22 -44.65
C LEU A 838 74.76 -35.62 -45.64
N GLU A 839 75.09 -35.91 -46.90
CA GLU A 839 74.12 -36.04 -48.02
C GLU A 839 73.35 -37.38 -48.08
N ALA A 840 73.82 -38.46 -47.44
CA ALA A 840 73.27 -39.80 -47.65
C ALA A 840 71.92 -40.11 -46.95
N LYS A 841 71.48 -39.29 -45.98
CA LYS A 841 70.29 -39.59 -45.15
C LYS A 841 68.93 -39.33 -45.83
N ASN A 842 68.89 -38.54 -46.91
CA ASN A 842 67.63 -37.99 -47.46
C ASN A 842 66.78 -39.00 -48.27
N ARG A 843 67.34 -40.12 -48.76
CA ARG A 843 66.68 -41.05 -49.70
C ARG A 843 65.62 -42.02 -49.12
N ARG A 844 65.44 -42.13 -47.80
CA ARG A 844 64.60 -43.19 -47.19
C ARG A 844 63.14 -42.79 -46.89
N ALA A 845 62.76 -41.52 -47.09
CA ALA A 845 61.46 -41.00 -46.67
C ALA A 845 60.31 -41.27 -47.67
N GLU A 846 60.57 -41.47 -48.96
CA GLU A 846 59.56 -41.45 -50.04
C GLU A 846 58.65 -42.69 -50.14
N GLU A 847 59.10 -43.90 -49.78
CA GLU A 847 58.34 -45.16 -50.00
C GLU A 847 57.04 -45.27 -49.17
N LYS A 848 56.93 -44.55 -48.05
CA LYS A 848 55.78 -44.65 -47.12
C LYS A 848 54.52 -43.94 -47.60
N ALA A 849 54.62 -43.01 -48.55
CA ALA A 849 53.48 -42.21 -49.01
C ALA A 849 52.43 -43.02 -49.80
N ARG A 850 52.83 -44.10 -50.50
CA ARG A 850 51.96 -44.88 -51.40
C ARG A 850 50.89 -45.73 -50.70
N GLN A 851 51.02 -46.00 -49.41
CA GLN A 851 50.05 -46.80 -48.64
C GLN A 851 48.86 -45.95 -48.14
N ALA A 852 48.96 -44.62 -48.17
CA ALA A 852 47.95 -43.71 -47.63
C ALA A 852 46.73 -43.49 -48.56
N GLU A 853 46.84 -43.76 -49.87
CA GLU A 853 45.80 -43.44 -50.87
C GLU A 853 44.64 -44.46 -50.91
N GLU A 854 44.91 -45.75 -50.72
CA GLU A 854 43.89 -46.82 -50.76
C GLU A 854 42.95 -46.76 -49.54
N HIS A 855 43.40 -46.13 -48.46
CA HIS A 855 42.66 -45.95 -47.22
C HIS A 855 41.49 -44.93 -47.37
N ASN A 856 41.65 -43.89 -48.20
CA ASN A 856 40.69 -42.78 -48.34
C ASN A 856 39.34 -43.19 -48.96
N LYS A 857 39.29 -44.21 -49.82
CA LYS A 857 38.03 -44.69 -50.44
C LYS A 857 37.08 -45.39 -49.47
N THR A 858 37.60 -45.95 -48.38
CA THR A 858 36.79 -46.60 -47.34
C THR A 858 36.22 -45.56 -46.36
N LEU A 859 36.90 -44.42 -46.25
CA LEU A 859 36.58 -43.30 -45.36
C LEU A 859 35.31 -42.52 -45.78
N GLU A 860 35.00 -42.41 -47.07
CA GLU A 860 33.79 -41.71 -47.55
C GLU A 860 32.47 -42.41 -47.15
N LYS A 861 32.47 -43.76 -47.08
CA LYS A 861 31.31 -44.54 -46.63
C LYS A 861 31.09 -44.41 -45.12
N SER A 862 32.16 -44.31 -44.34
CA SER A 862 32.09 -44.01 -42.90
C SER A 862 31.71 -42.56 -42.61
N LEU A 863 31.94 -41.61 -43.53
CA LEU A 863 31.61 -40.18 -43.35
C LEU A 863 30.10 -39.94 -43.21
N ARG A 864 29.28 -40.78 -43.85
CA ARG A 864 27.81 -40.69 -43.80
C ARG A 864 27.23 -41.22 -42.47
N GLU A 865 27.82 -42.27 -41.90
CA GLU A 865 27.50 -42.74 -40.54
C GLU A 865 28.16 -41.86 -39.46
N ALA A 866 29.25 -41.18 -39.80
CA ALA A 866 29.93 -40.23 -38.93
C ALA A 866 29.19 -38.90 -38.80
N ARG A 867 28.31 -38.48 -39.73
CA ARG A 867 27.44 -37.31 -39.52
C ARG A 867 26.42 -37.53 -38.40
N GLU A 868 25.88 -38.73 -38.24
CA GLU A 868 25.03 -39.12 -37.08
C GLU A 868 25.85 -39.36 -35.79
N ARG A 869 27.17 -39.56 -35.88
CA ARG A 869 28.08 -39.52 -34.72
C ARG A 869 28.65 -38.13 -34.44
N ALA A 870 28.66 -37.21 -35.42
CA ALA A 870 29.20 -35.86 -35.30
C ALA A 870 28.38 -35.03 -34.30
N GLU A 871 27.06 -35.22 -34.26
CA GLU A 871 26.19 -34.68 -33.19
C GLU A 871 26.53 -35.21 -31.78
N LYS A 872 27.26 -36.32 -31.66
CA LYS A 872 27.68 -36.93 -30.39
C LYS A 872 29.17 -36.76 -30.07
N LEU A 873 30.04 -36.43 -31.04
CA LEU A 873 31.50 -36.28 -30.88
C LEU A 873 31.98 -34.83 -30.94
N GLN A 874 31.21 -33.89 -31.49
CA GLN A 874 31.47 -32.44 -31.36
C GLN A 874 31.51 -32.01 -29.88
N LYS A 875 30.89 -32.81 -29.00
CA LYS A 875 30.92 -32.68 -27.54
C LYS A 875 32.12 -33.35 -26.83
N ALA A 876 33.11 -33.91 -27.55
CA ALA A 876 34.26 -34.58 -26.93
C ALA A 876 35.64 -34.25 -27.53
N SER A 877 35.74 -33.59 -28.71
CA SER A 877 37.04 -33.23 -29.33
C SER A 877 37.51 -31.78 -29.08
N GLU A 878 36.83 -31.06 -28.19
CA GLU A 878 37.49 -30.09 -27.32
C GLU A 878 38.73 -30.68 -26.62
N GLU A 879 38.92 -32.00 -26.59
CA GLU A 879 40.03 -32.60 -25.87
C GLU A 879 41.26 -33.00 -26.72
N SER A 880 41.34 -32.64 -28.01
CA SER A 880 42.58 -32.86 -28.77
C SER A 880 42.84 -31.78 -29.82
N GLU A 881 42.69 -30.52 -29.46
CA GLU A 881 43.80 -29.97 -28.69
C GLU A 881 45.17 -30.45 -29.19
N ALA A 882 45.99 -29.43 -29.41
CA ALA A 882 47.39 -29.50 -29.12
C ALA A 882 48.29 -30.25 -30.09
N ALA A 883 47.83 -31.20 -30.90
CA ALA A 883 48.83 -32.09 -31.47
C ALA A 883 49.48 -31.59 -32.76
N ARG A 884 48.77 -30.93 -33.68
CA ARG A 884 49.27 -30.90 -35.06
C ARG A 884 48.93 -29.65 -35.86
N LYS A 885 49.17 -28.45 -35.33
CA LYS A 885 50.55 -28.00 -35.18
C LYS A 885 51.42 -28.48 -36.34
N SER A 886 52.20 -27.56 -36.83
CA SER A 886 53.24 -27.88 -37.77
C SER A 886 52.77 -27.88 -39.22
N ALA A 887 52.30 -26.70 -39.62
CA ALA A 887 53.27 -25.92 -40.37
C ALA A 887 53.69 -26.48 -41.72
N GLN A 888 52.87 -27.28 -42.35
CA GLN A 888 53.29 -27.86 -43.59
C GLN A 888 52.06 -28.02 -44.44
N ASN A 889 51.70 -27.05 -45.21
CA ASN A 889 52.68 -26.25 -45.89
C ASN A 889 51.88 -25.55 -46.95
N GLU A 890 52.59 -24.70 -47.62
CA GLU A 890 52.28 -24.48 -49.01
C GLU A 890 51.06 -23.55 -49.19
N LEU A 891 51.22 -22.26 -48.90
CA LEU A 891 52.46 -21.54 -49.24
C LEU A 891 53.01 -21.86 -50.67
N GLU A 892 52.41 -22.74 -51.49
CA GLU A 892 52.95 -23.03 -52.83
C GLU A 892 51.93 -22.92 -53.96
N ASP A 893 50.62 -23.18 -53.79
CA ASP A 893 49.72 -23.17 -54.96
C ASP A 893 48.94 -21.87 -55.21
N LEU A 894 48.74 -21.00 -54.21
CA LEU A 894 48.32 -19.63 -54.52
C LEU A 894 49.48 -18.81 -55.13
N LEU A 895 50.73 -19.29 -55.01
CA LEU A 895 51.89 -18.71 -55.72
C LEU A 895 51.99 -19.13 -57.20
N ILE A 896 51.26 -20.17 -57.62
CA ILE A 896 51.23 -20.61 -59.03
C ILE A 896 50.11 -19.92 -59.83
N VAL A 897 48.99 -19.54 -59.20
CA VAL A 897 47.97 -18.71 -59.88
C VAL A 897 48.50 -17.28 -60.15
N PHE A 898 49.44 -16.77 -59.35
CA PHE A 898 50.17 -15.55 -59.71
C PHE A 898 51.18 -15.76 -60.85
N SER A 899 51.74 -16.96 -61.01
CA SER A 899 52.70 -17.27 -62.08
C SER A 899 52.07 -17.49 -63.48
N ASP A 900 50.83 -17.97 -63.55
CA ASP A 900 50.07 -18.04 -64.82
C ASP A 900 49.47 -16.68 -65.24
N LEU A 901 49.18 -15.79 -64.27
CA LEU A 901 48.82 -14.39 -64.55
C LEU A 901 50.04 -13.54 -64.96
N GLU A 902 51.24 -13.81 -64.43
CA GLU A 902 52.49 -13.18 -64.87
C GLU A 902 53.03 -13.72 -66.22
N ALA A 903 52.59 -14.90 -66.68
CA ALA A 903 52.94 -15.41 -68.01
C ALA A 903 51.99 -14.88 -69.12
N LYS A 904 50.69 -14.69 -68.84
CA LYS A 904 49.72 -14.16 -69.82
C LYS A 904 49.76 -12.63 -69.97
N ARG A 905 49.85 -11.83 -68.88
CA ARG A 905 50.03 -10.36 -68.98
C ARG A 905 51.35 -9.95 -69.65
N LYS A 906 52.40 -10.78 -69.51
CA LYS A 906 53.73 -10.56 -70.11
C LYS A 906 53.83 -11.05 -71.55
N ALA A 907 52.92 -11.92 -72.00
CA ALA A 907 52.76 -12.31 -73.40
C ALA A 907 51.92 -11.31 -74.19
N ASP A 908 50.82 -10.79 -73.63
CA ASP A 908 49.91 -9.90 -74.39
C ASP A 908 50.33 -8.42 -74.36
N LYS A 909 50.98 -7.90 -73.31
CA LYS A 909 51.53 -6.54 -73.37
C LYS A 909 52.77 -6.45 -74.28
N LYS A 910 53.61 -7.49 -74.33
CA LYS A 910 54.69 -7.61 -75.33
C LYS A 910 54.19 -7.84 -76.76
N ARG A 911 52.96 -8.33 -76.94
CA ARG A 911 52.32 -8.50 -78.26
C ARG A 911 51.71 -7.20 -78.78
N LEU A 912 51.28 -6.29 -77.91
CA LEU A 912 50.81 -4.94 -78.28
C LEU A 912 51.91 -3.87 -78.29
N GLU A 913 52.99 -4.05 -77.51
CA GLU A 913 54.29 -3.37 -77.77
C GLU A 913 54.90 -3.77 -79.13
N ALA A 914 54.46 -4.89 -79.73
CA ALA A 914 54.82 -5.28 -81.09
C ALA A 914 53.86 -4.77 -82.18
N LEU A 915 52.75 -4.11 -81.83
CA LEU A 915 51.69 -3.68 -82.77
C LEU A 915 51.24 -2.21 -82.63
N GLY A 916 51.64 -1.48 -81.59
CA GLY A 916 51.57 0.00 -81.57
C GLY A 916 50.28 0.65 -81.07
N GLU A 917 49.54 0.05 -80.11
CA GLU A 917 48.37 0.68 -79.46
C GLU A 917 48.24 0.40 -77.95
N GLU A 918 47.43 1.23 -77.27
CA GLU A 918 47.17 1.37 -75.82
C GLU A 918 46.52 0.13 -75.16
N VAL A 919 46.77 -0.07 -73.85
CA VAL A 919 46.12 -1.13 -73.05
C VAL A 919 45.62 -0.57 -71.72
N SER A 920 44.29 -0.54 -71.63
CA SER A 920 43.37 -0.16 -70.56
C SER A 920 42.84 -1.44 -69.86
N ASP A 921 41.87 -1.29 -68.95
CA ASP A 921 40.86 -2.28 -68.46
C ASP A 921 41.02 -2.51 -66.94
N MET A 922 40.21 -1.89 -66.05
CA MET A 922 38.74 -1.77 -65.99
C MET A 922 38.06 -3.12 -66.12
N ASP A 923 37.69 -3.68 -64.97
CA ASP A 923 36.30 -4.04 -64.62
C ASP A 923 36.11 -5.51 -65.03
N GLU A 924 35.07 -6.28 -64.75
CA GLU A 924 33.63 -6.09 -64.57
C GLU A 924 33.24 -7.53 -64.15
N ASP A 925 32.49 -7.71 -63.07
CA ASP A 925 31.03 -7.80 -63.07
C ASP A 925 30.56 -9.19 -63.52
N GLU A 926 29.86 -9.89 -62.63
CA GLU A 926 28.38 -9.99 -62.58
C GLU A 926 27.91 -10.91 -63.71
N ASP A 927 27.17 -11.96 -63.39
CA ASP A 927 25.71 -11.96 -63.40
C ASP A 927 25.36 -13.45 -63.11
N GLU A 928 24.26 -13.85 -62.50
CA GLU A 928 22.91 -13.31 -62.60
C GLU A 928 22.04 -14.16 -61.65
N ASP A 929 20.87 -13.60 -61.34
CA ASP A 929 19.62 -14.27 -60.95
C ASP A 929 19.46 -14.68 -59.48
N GLU A 930 18.38 -14.33 -58.80
CA GLU A 930 17.15 -13.60 -59.13
C GLU A 930 16.49 -13.40 -57.74
N ASP A 931 15.99 -12.17 -57.49
CA ASP A 931 14.61 -11.87 -57.06
C ASP A 931 14.03 -12.70 -55.89
N ASP A 932 13.42 -12.17 -54.84
CA ASP A 932 12.71 -10.92 -54.53
C ASP A 932 12.60 -10.95 -52.98
N GLU A 933 12.68 -9.82 -52.25
CA GLU A 933 11.50 -9.01 -51.88
C GLU A 933 10.34 -9.93 -51.40
N ASP A 934 9.88 -9.93 -50.15
CA ASP A 934 9.61 -8.80 -49.28
C ASP A 934 9.58 -9.27 -47.81
N ASP A 935 10.05 -8.37 -46.97
CA ASP A 935 9.64 -8.22 -45.57
C ASP A 935 8.13 -8.01 -45.49
N GLU A 936 7.46 -8.58 -44.49
CA GLU A 936 6.38 -7.96 -43.70
C GLU A 936 5.76 -8.99 -42.75
N GLU A 937 6.03 -8.85 -41.45
CA GLU A 937 5.02 -8.70 -40.39
C GLU A 937 5.64 -8.86 -38.98
N GLU A 938 5.16 -7.99 -38.07
CA GLU A 938 5.26 -8.03 -36.60
C GLU A 938 6.63 -7.71 -35.97
N ASP A 939 6.82 -6.51 -35.42
CA ASP A 939 6.29 -6.10 -34.10
C ASP A 939 6.96 -4.75 -33.71
N GLU A 940 6.17 -3.68 -33.61
CA GLU A 940 6.63 -2.39 -33.09
C GLU A 940 6.70 -2.46 -31.56
N GLY A 941 7.89 -2.23 -31.01
CA GLY A 941 8.05 -1.77 -29.64
C GLY A 941 8.17 -0.25 -29.60
N ASP A 942 7.05 0.45 -29.49
CA ASP A 942 6.97 1.83 -28.99
C ASP A 942 5.84 1.85 -27.96
N ALA A 943 6.13 2.22 -26.71
CA ALA A 943 5.21 2.13 -25.56
C ALA A 943 4.79 0.68 -25.19
N GLU A 944 4.97 0.22 -23.96
CA GLU A 944 5.59 0.76 -22.74
C GLU A 944 6.02 -0.45 -21.88
#